data_AF-B8I595-F1
#
_entry.id   AF-B8I595-F1
#
_cell.length_a   1.000
_cell.length_b   1.000
_cell.length_c   1.000
_cell.angle_alpha   90.00
_cell.angle_beta   90.00
_cell.angle_gamma   90.00
#
_symmetry.space_group_name_H-M   'P 1'
#
loop_
_entity.id
_entity.type
_entity.pdbx_description
1 polymer ?
#
loop_
_entity_poly.entity_id
_entity_poly.type
_entity_poly.pdbx_seq_one_letter_code
_entity_poly.pdbx_strand_id
1 'polypeptide(L)'
;MNLIKLKNVKGKKLISRAAAAILSMTLISQTLAVGAANEKIINSFNAVPTGQAIINNLKYTDIAGLDNNSKNSIFQNGSLGIYISPGSKKFNPKGYITKEMALYLIYTAANRVSEVDEQGQALNTDRPVKKTNPQDVLFDGSLQLAANDGLISETDLADAMQANQKTLGASDFKRNSPVQRQEFATWIAKALMIPPEPQQQELLNNFSDWKSCKPENVPYLEAVLRAKVMNGNGSGKFLPQGMVTRQQAAAILKNAENIILPLRDLEQRNATVEGIQSGRDSSNGSTTDYNTITIRNSDGLLDEITVTKSSRKPVSNTNELTGSATASYSSELPVFKNGKITGSSDLKAGDRIQYISGTEDKIVRYVRVLAKNEVAPEEVEKGLYAGIVEENNPQLGYITLYNEDGTGKTPLALSKIRTYNYADPNDIKAYKNHVEARLDDIEAGDTVFIRVDSNNLVTSVSGVDNYTVRYGKIISKKLSSIIVEADKKQQTYNIDRANVIKDGKLVKYSQLKDGDSVKLLINEAPNMTVLKEITVEGGDKLVSNVYKGTFDYYNSISNTIFMNDPWTLRNGQWVKETNGSKVIELGNGFTAYFDGQKRALKDLTLLKDNTVYIASEKDYGNDELAVVASFTDSTDKEVPYDDKVYITATNRFVLEKNFVNITYNPGTIVIKDGRLVQGSSVSTDDYAYVMANRDNSGSNSTIVAGVVSIEQRPGTEAVQLYRGRISSIDEYKTVTLESYSRLNGTNWVYANTPMTFNLSSNTRITDTDGIVGQGDFTDEKTQGTFSGRTVYILGDGTDAVEISTAPFGNFNIQGIVSNTVGGTVAEDGTVIQEPQSIILKNCRYYNTSAHLWVSKGDSNFNILTNSLILKNNKKINPSDLKKGDSIRVLKKDNAVIGDAYIVIVE
;
A
#
# COMPACT_ATOMS: atom_id res chain seq x y z
N MET A 1 -92.92 -48.44 39.18
CA MET A 1 -92.68 -49.81 38.69
C MET A 1 -91.36 -49.78 37.91
N ASN A 2 -90.22 -49.96 38.58
CA ASN A 2 -89.54 -51.25 38.85
C ASN A 2 -88.92 -51.83 37.55
N LEU A 3 -87.63 -52.18 37.38
CA LEU A 3 -86.48 -52.54 38.23
C LEU A 3 -85.21 -52.36 37.35
N ILE A 4 -84.08 -51.79 37.80
CA ILE A 4 -82.95 -52.39 38.55
C ILE A 4 -82.09 -53.45 37.81
N LYS A 5 -80.80 -53.08 37.63
CA LYS A 5 -79.52 -53.86 37.65
C LYS A 5 -78.95 -54.61 36.43
N LEU A 6 -77.84 -54.04 35.91
CA LEU A 6 -76.45 -54.57 35.87
C LEU A 6 -76.19 -55.98 35.29
N LYS A 7 -75.44 -56.05 34.17
CA LYS A 7 -73.99 -56.40 34.15
C LYS A 7 -73.40 -56.49 32.72
N ASN A 8 -72.10 -56.17 32.66
CA ASN A 8 -71.07 -56.74 31.79
C ASN A 8 -70.87 -56.24 30.34
N VAL A 9 -70.02 -55.21 30.26
CA VAL A 9 -68.67 -55.22 29.67
C VAL A 9 -68.46 -56.11 28.45
N LYS A 10 -68.55 -55.51 27.26
CA LYS A 10 -67.70 -55.73 26.06
C LYS A 10 -68.24 -54.83 24.95
N GLY A 11 -67.48 -53.81 24.52
CA GLY A 11 -67.93 -52.94 23.41
C GLY A 11 -67.34 -51.55 23.27
N LYS A 12 -66.36 -51.14 24.10
CA LYS A 12 -65.58 -49.89 23.90
C LYS A 12 -64.08 -50.05 24.20
N LYS A 13 -63.51 -51.21 23.86
CA LYS A 13 -62.07 -51.50 23.94
C LYS A 13 -61.56 -51.95 22.57
N LEU A 14 -61.51 -51.07 21.56
CA LEU A 14 -60.73 -51.38 20.35
C LEU A 14 -60.28 -50.17 19.49
N ILE A 15 -60.68 -48.93 19.80
CA ILE A 15 -60.20 -47.75 19.05
C ILE A 15 -59.37 -46.77 19.93
N SER A 16 -59.35 -46.94 21.25
CA SER A 16 -58.43 -46.20 22.15
C SER A 16 -57.13 -46.94 22.50
N ARG A 17 -56.86 -48.09 21.87
CA ARG A 17 -55.63 -48.89 22.08
C ARG A 17 -54.60 -48.81 20.95
N ALA A 18 -54.88 -48.08 19.87
CA ALA A 18 -53.90 -47.80 18.81
C ALA A 18 -53.20 -46.43 18.97
N ALA A 19 -53.77 -45.49 19.73
CA ALA A 19 -53.17 -44.17 19.97
C ALA A 19 -52.37 -44.07 21.28
N ALA A 20 -52.39 -45.10 22.14
CA ALA A 20 -51.64 -45.14 23.40
C ALA A 20 -50.47 -46.15 23.39
N ALA A 21 -50.19 -46.78 22.25
CA ALA A 21 -49.03 -47.67 22.06
C ALA A 21 -47.87 -47.01 21.28
N ILE A 22 -48.04 -45.76 20.83
CA ILE A 22 -46.98 -44.92 20.23
C ILE A 22 -46.43 -43.90 21.25
N LEU A 23 -47.00 -43.83 22.46
CA LEU A 23 -46.54 -42.93 23.54
C LEU A 23 -45.99 -43.66 24.77
N SER A 24 -45.72 -44.96 24.67
CA SER A 24 -45.27 -45.78 25.80
C SER A 24 -44.12 -46.73 25.40
N MET A 25 -43.00 -46.13 25.04
CA MET A 25 -41.60 -46.62 25.11
C MET A 25 -40.77 -45.32 25.21
N THR A 26 -40.16 -44.88 26.30
CA THR A 26 -39.75 -45.56 27.53
C THR A 26 -39.61 -44.46 28.59
N LEU A 27 -40.50 -44.41 29.58
CA LEU A 27 -40.18 -43.81 30.88
C LEU A 27 -39.22 -44.80 31.57
N ILE A 28 -37.96 -44.39 31.80
CA ILE A 28 -37.09 -45.01 32.79
C ILE A 28 -37.07 -44.10 34.01
N SER A 29 -37.41 -44.73 35.13
CA SER A 29 -37.65 -44.17 36.45
C SER A 29 -36.51 -43.33 36.99
N GLN A 30 -36.88 -42.20 37.60
CA GLN A 30 -36.07 -41.47 38.56
C GLN A 30 -35.76 -42.36 39.77
N THR A 31 -34.48 -42.42 40.15
CA THR A 31 -34.09 -42.57 41.55
C THR A 31 -33.22 -41.37 41.92
N LEU A 32 -33.55 -40.80 43.06
CA LEU A 32 -33.03 -39.56 43.61
C LEU A 32 -31.51 -39.65 43.86
N ALA A 33 -30.76 -38.77 43.19
CA ALA A 33 -29.52 -38.22 43.72
C ALA A 33 -29.50 -36.74 43.32
N VAL A 34 -29.38 -35.87 44.33
CA VAL A 34 -29.23 -34.42 44.17
C VAL A 34 -27.90 -34.14 43.45
N GLY A 35 -27.92 -33.48 42.28
CA GLY A 35 -26.70 -32.98 41.64
C GLY A 35 -26.85 -32.61 40.16
N ALA A 36 -26.62 -31.34 39.85
CA ALA A 36 -26.36 -30.70 38.53
C ALA A 36 -27.39 -30.89 37.39
N ALA A 37 -27.79 -29.78 36.77
CA ALA A 37 -28.61 -29.79 35.56
C ALA A 37 -27.87 -30.53 34.42
N ASN A 38 -28.51 -31.52 33.78
CA ASN A 38 -27.98 -32.13 32.55
C ASN A 38 -27.98 -31.06 31.45
N GLU A 39 -26.80 -30.55 31.14
CA GLU A 39 -26.54 -29.61 30.05
C GLU A 39 -26.86 -30.26 28.69
N LYS A 40 -27.36 -29.46 27.74
CA LYS A 40 -27.88 -29.95 26.44
C LYS A 40 -26.73 -30.32 25.49
N ILE A 41 -26.79 -31.52 24.90
CA ILE A 41 -25.93 -31.92 23.77
C ILE A 41 -26.35 -31.17 22.50
N ILE A 42 -25.39 -30.54 21.84
CA ILE A 42 -25.59 -29.71 20.65
C ILE A 42 -25.43 -30.52 19.37
N ASN A 43 -24.41 -31.37 19.27
CA ASN A 43 -24.22 -32.28 18.13
C ASN A 43 -23.98 -33.74 18.58
N SER A 44 -24.56 -34.67 17.82
CA SER A 44 -24.31 -36.11 17.95
C SER A 44 -23.59 -36.63 16.71
N PHE A 45 -22.40 -37.17 16.91
CA PHE A 45 -21.54 -37.73 15.86
C PHE A 45 -21.43 -39.25 15.95
N ASN A 46 -21.05 -39.88 14.84
CA ASN A 46 -20.74 -41.29 14.75
C ASN A 46 -19.27 -41.53 14.39
N ALA A 47 -18.69 -42.62 14.91
CA ALA A 47 -17.38 -43.10 14.48
C ALA A 47 -17.43 -43.69 13.06
N VAL A 48 -16.30 -43.68 12.35
CA VAL A 48 -16.21 -44.23 10.98
C VAL A 48 -16.59 -45.72 10.99
N PRO A 49 -17.56 -46.18 10.16
CA PRO A 49 -17.97 -47.58 10.11
C PRO A 49 -16.83 -48.57 9.80
N THR A 50 -15.82 -48.14 9.04
CA THR A 50 -14.64 -48.91 8.67
C THR A 50 -13.40 -48.56 9.49
N GLY A 51 -13.57 -47.81 10.60
CA GLY A 51 -12.47 -47.25 11.39
C GLY A 51 -11.43 -48.28 11.83
N GLN A 52 -11.83 -49.49 12.21
CA GLN A 52 -10.90 -50.53 12.62
C GLN A 52 -9.98 -50.99 11.47
N ALA A 53 -10.51 -51.07 10.25
CA ALA A 53 -9.73 -51.40 9.06
C ALA A 53 -8.75 -50.26 8.72
N ILE A 54 -9.20 -49.00 8.83
CA ILE A 54 -8.35 -47.81 8.66
C ILE A 54 -7.18 -47.85 9.64
N ILE A 55 -7.45 -48.00 10.95
CA ILE A 55 -6.41 -48.10 11.99
C ILE A 55 -5.41 -49.20 11.66
N ASN A 56 -5.90 -50.38 11.27
CA ASN A 56 -5.03 -51.50 10.94
C ASN A 56 -4.16 -51.23 9.71
N ASN A 57 -4.67 -50.52 8.70
CA ASN A 57 -3.92 -50.11 7.51
C ASN A 57 -2.86 -49.05 7.82
N LEU A 58 -3.10 -48.20 8.82
CA LEU A 58 -2.18 -47.14 9.22
C LEU A 58 -1.06 -47.60 10.17
N LYS A 59 -1.08 -48.84 10.68
CA LYS A 59 0.00 -49.37 11.53
C LYS A 59 1.29 -49.66 10.74
N TYR A 60 2.00 -48.59 10.37
CA TYR A 60 3.26 -48.65 9.65
C TYR A 60 4.43 -49.06 10.55
N THR A 61 5.32 -49.90 10.01
CA THR A 61 6.46 -50.49 10.74
C THR A 61 7.74 -49.64 10.68
N ASP A 62 7.82 -48.71 9.73
CA ASP A 62 9.04 -47.97 9.35
C ASP A 62 8.99 -46.47 9.66
N ILE A 63 8.00 -46.03 10.45
CA ILE A 63 7.85 -44.63 10.87
C ILE A 63 8.16 -44.41 12.36
N ALA A 64 8.59 -45.46 13.07
CA ALA A 64 8.84 -45.39 14.52
C ALA A 64 9.87 -44.31 14.91
N GLY A 65 10.89 -44.10 14.06
CA GLY A 65 11.95 -43.10 14.25
C GLY A 65 11.58 -41.66 13.88
N LEU A 66 10.36 -41.38 13.40
CA LEU A 66 9.90 -40.02 13.11
C LEU A 66 9.41 -39.30 14.37
N ASP A 67 9.45 -37.98 14.36
CA ASP A 67 8.84 -37.14 15.39
C ASP A 67 7.30 -37.24 15.36
N ASN A 68 6.66 -36.78 16.44
CA ASN A 68 5.20 -36.88 16.58
C ASN A 68 4.44 -36.01 15.57
N ASN A 69 4.98 -34.89 15.11
CA ASN A 69 4.31 -34.04 14.12
C ASN A 69 4.31 -34.75 12.76
N SER A 70 5.45 -35.29 12.33
CA SER A 70 5.53 -36.10 11.11
C SER A 70 4.60 -37.31 11.15
N LYS A 71 4.53 -38.02 12.29
CA LYS A 71 3.59 -39.14 12.49
C LYS A 71 2.14 -38.68 12.41
N ASN A 72 1.80 -37.57 13.04
CA ASN A 72 0.45 -37.00 13.00
C ASN A 72 0.03 -36.67 11.56
N SER A 73 0.91 -36.02 10.78
CA SER A 73 0.63 -35.71 9.37
C SER A 73 0.38 -36.97 8.54
N ILE A 74 1.14 -38.04 8.78
CA ILE A 74 0.97 -39.33 8.09
C ILE A 74 -0.36 -39.98 8.47
N PHE A 75 -0.66 -40.08 9.77
CA PHE A 75 -1.87 -40.73 10.24
C PHE A 75 -3.14 -39.97 9.90
N GLN A 76 -3.15 -38.63 10.06
CA GLN A 76 -4.30 -37.80 9.70
C GLN A 76 -4.62 -37.95 8.22
N ASN A 77 -3.65 -37.74 7.32
CA ASN A 77 -3.90 -37.85 5.88
C ASN A 77 -4.35 -39.26 5.48
N GLY A 78 -3.80 -40.29 6.13
CA GLY A 78 -4.24 -41.66 5.91
C GLY A 78 -5.65 -41.96 6.43
N SER A 79 -6.02 -41.43 7.60
CA SER A 79 -7.37 -41.53 8.18
C SER A 79 -8.43 -40.80 7.36
N LEU A 80 -8.07 -39.67 6.75
CA LEU A 80 -8.93 -38.89 5.85
C LEU A 80 -9.05 -39.49 4.45
N GLY A 81 -8.32 -40.58 4.16
CA GLY A 81 -8.29 -41.22 2.85
C GLY A 81 -7.53 -40.45 1.77
N ILE A 82 -6.77 -39.42 2.14
CA ILE A 82 -5.96 -38.63 1.20
C ILE A 82 -4.71 -39.40 0.82
N TYR A 83 -4.01 -39.95 1.82
CA TYR A 83 -2.73 -40.63 1.62
C TYR A 83 -2.86 -42.11 1.96
N ILE A 84 -3.27 -42.90 0.98
CA ILE A 84 -3.44 -44.36 1.15
C ILE A 84 -2.21 -45.08 0.58
N SER A 85 -1.69 -46.05 1.34
CA SER A 85 -0.66 -46.99 0.85
C SER A 85 -1.25 -48.40 0.85
N PRO A 86 -2.07 -48.78 -0.15
CA PRO A 86 -2.79 -50.05 -0.13
C PRO A 86 -1.84 -51.25 -0.02
N GLY A 87 -2.19 -52.21 0.84
CA GLY A 87 -1.50 -53.50 0.92
C GLY A 87 -0.10 -53.52 1.55
N SER A 88 0.46 -52.38 1.97
CA SER A 88 1.80 -52.29 2.58
C SER A 88 1.75 -51.90 4.05
N LYS A 89 2.54 -52.59 4.91
CA LYS A 89 2.83 -52.16 6.30
C LYS A 89 4.05 -51.24 6.41
N LYS A 90 4.55 -50.74 5.27
CA LYS A 90 5.64 -49.77 5.19
C LYS A 90 5.14 -48.50 4.52
N PHE A 91 5.36 -47.35 5.16
CA PHE A 91 5.06 -46.04 4.62
C PHE A 91 6.17 -45.53 3.68
N ASN A 92 7.42 -45.94 3.90
CA ASN A 92 8.63 -45.48 3.21
C ASN A 92 8.84 -43.95 3.29
N PRO A 93 9.04 -43.35 4.47
CA PRO A 93 9.03 -41.90 4.64
C PRO A 93 10.11 -41.16 3.84
N LYS A 94 11.28 -41.79 3.63
CA LYS A 94 12.40 -41.23 2.86
C LYS A 94 12.30 -41.49 1.35
N GLY A 95 11.37 -42.35 0.91
CA GLY A 95 11.13 -42.57 -0.50
C GLY A 95 10.56 -41.32 -1.17
N TYR A 96 10.87 -41.11 -2.44
CA TYR A 96 10.30 -40.01 -3.21
C TYR A 96 8.91 -40.36 -3.74
N ILE A 97 8.01 -39.37 -3.83
CA ILE A 97 6.73 -39.54 -4.52
C ILE A 97 6.91 -39.36 -6.02
N THR A 98 6.27 -40.23 -6.81
CA THR A 98 6.25 -40.11 -8.27
C THR A 98 5.31 -38.99 -8.71
N LYS A 99 5.47 -38.48 -9.94
CA LYS A 99 4.60 -37.43 -10.50
C LYS A 99 3.13 -37.85 -10.54
N GLU A 100 2.82 -39.08 -10.97
CA GLU A 100 1.44 -39.59 -10.97
C GLU A 100 0.84 -39.67 -9.57
N MET A 101 1.63 -40.09 -8.58
CA MET A 101 1.16 -40.17 -7.19
C MET A 101 0.93 -38.76 -6.64
N ALA A 102 1.80 -37.81 -6.97
CA ALA A 102 1.67 -36.42 -6.55
C ALA A 102 0.35 -35.81 -7.04
N LEU A 103 0.02 -35.99 -8.34
CA LEU A 103 -1.23 -35.52 -8.94
C LEU A 103 -2.47 -36.20 -8.33
N TYR A 104 -2.41 -37.51 -8.10
CA TYR A 104 -3.49 -38.21 -7.41
C TYR A 104 -3.74 -37.66 -5.98
N LEU A 105 -2.68 -37.40 -5.22
CA LEU A 105 -2.79 -36.89 -3.85
C LEU A 105 -3.44 -35.50 -3.80
N ILE A 106 -3.02 -34.58 -4.67
CA ILE A 106 -3.57 -33.21 -4.68
C ILE A 106 -5.05 -33.19 -5.08
N TYR A 107 -5.47 -34.03 -6.04
CA TYR A 107 -6.89 -34.10 -6.41
C TYR A 107 -7.73 -34.76 -5.33
N THR A 108 -7.18 -35.76 -4.63
CA THR A 108 -7.85 -36.33 -3.46
C THR A 108 -8.00 -35.27 -2.35
N ALA A 109 -6.96 -34.48 -2.12
CA ALA A 109 -6.99 -33.37 -1.16
C ALA A 109 -8.02 -32.29 -1.56
N ALA A 110 -8.14 -31.98 -2.86
CA ALA A 110 -9.10 -31.03 -3.41
C ALA A 110 -10.55 -31.55 -3.50
N ASN A 111 -10.82 -32.76 -2.99
CA ASN A 111 -12.12 -33.44 -3.07
C ASN A 111 -12.60 -33.82 -4.49
N ARG A 112 -11.66 -34.00 -5.43
CA ARG A 112 -11.95 -34.28 -6.86
C ARG A 112 -11.64 -35.72 -7.26
N VAL A 113 -11.60 -36.64 -6.29
CA VAL A 113 -11.27 -38.06 -6.55
C VAL A 113 -12.34 -38.77 -7.40
N SER A 114 -13.59 -38.31 -7.37
CA SER A 114 -14.66 -38.83 -8.23
C SER A 114 -14.40 -38.52 -9.70
N GLU A 115 -13.96 -37.29 -10.02
CA GLU A 115 -13.56 -36.91 -11.38
C GLU A 115 -12.36 -37.75 -11.84
N VAL A 116 -11.38 -37.96 -10.95
CA VAL A 116 -10.23 -38.83 -11.23
C VAL A 116 -10.68 -40.26 -11.58
N ASP A 117 -11.61 -40.85 -10.83
CA ASP A 117 -12.14 -42.18 -11.15
C ASP A 117 -12.89 -42.18 -12.48
N GLU A 118 -13.75 -41.19 -12.73
CA GLU A 118 -14.47 -41.07 -14.01
C GLU A 118 -13.52 -41.03 -15.21
N GLN A 119 -12.51 -40.16 -15.18
CA GLN A 119 -11.49 -40.06 -16.23
C GLN A 119 -10.71 -41.37 -16.38
N GLY A 120 -10.34 -42.01 -15.28
CA GLY A 120 -9.61 -43.27 -15.27
C GLY A 120 -10.42 -44.41 -15.87
N GLN A 121 -11.69 -44.57 -15.49
CA GLN A 121 -12.57 -45.60 -16.03
C GLN A 121 -12.87 -45.40 -17.51
N ALA A 122 -13.06 -44.15 -17.95
CA ALA A 122 -13.22 -43.83 -19.37
C ALA A 122 -12.00 -44.29 -20.17
N LEU A 123 -10.80 -43.87 -19.75
CA LEU A 123 -9.54 -44.30 -20.37
C LEU A 123 -9.33 -45.81 -20.34
N ASN A 124 -9.71 -46.48 -19.26
CA ASN A 124 -9.55 -47.93 -19.14
C ASN A 124 -10.56 -48.71 -19.98
N THR A 125 -11.74 -48.13 -20.23
CA THR A 125 -12.78 -48.72 -21.08
C THR A 125 -12.35 -48.74 -22.54
N ASP A 126 -11.70 -47.68 -23.01
CA ASP A 126 -11.25 -47.54 -24.40
C ASP A 126 -9.96 -48.32 -24.71
N ARG A 127 -9.32 -48.93 -23.72
CA ARG A 127 -8.08 -49.69 -23.91
C ARG A 127 -8.32 -51.04 -24.57
N PRO A 128 -7.46 -51.44 -25.54
CA PRO A 128 -7.43 -52.81 -26.05
C PRO A 128 -7.14 -53.85 -24.97
N VAL A 129 -6.28 -53.51 -24.00
CA VAL A 129 -5.96 -54.34 -22.83
C VAL A 129 -6.23 -53.52 -21.57
N LYS A 130 -7.28 -53.90 -20.84
CA LYS A 130 -7.70 -53.20 -19.62
C LYS A 130 -6.69 -53.40 -18.49
N LYS A 131 -6.40 -52.34 -17.75
CA LYS A 131 -5.70 -52.40 -16.47
C LYS A 131 -6.61 -53.07 -15.44
N THR A 132 -6.03 -53.99 -14.68
CA THR A 132 -6.73 -54.77 -13.62
C THR A 132 -6.44 -54.25 -12.22
N ASN A 133 -5.37 -53.47 -12.03
CA ASN A 133 -5.05 -52.80 -10.78
C ASN A 133 -5.82 -51.47 -10.68
N PRO A 134 -6.75 -51.30 -9.72
CA PRO A 134 -7.55 -50.08 -9.59
C PRO A 134 -6.70 -48.81 -9.40
N GLN A 135 -5.55 -48.93 -8.73
CA GLN A 135 -4.69 -47.77 -8.48
C GLN A 135 -4.03 -47.26 -9.77
N ASP A 136 -3.68 -48.16 -10.69
CA ASP A 136 -3.10 -47.77 -11.97
C ASP A 136 -4.13 -47.08 -12.88
N VAL A 137 -5.43 -47.35 -12.67
CA VAL A 137 -6.55 -46.67 -13.35
C VAL A 137 -6.75 -45.27 -12.77
N LEU A 138 -6.73 -45.12 -11.44
CA LEU A 138 -6.81 -43.81 -10.79
C LEU A 138 -5.62 -42.91 -11.15
N PHE A 139 -4.42 -43.46 -11.27
CA PHE A 139 -3.26 -42.68 -11.72
C PHE A 139 -3.42 -42.18 -13.15
N ASP A 140 -3.97 -42.99 -14.06
CA ASP A 140 -4.28 -42.53 -15.41
C ASP A 140 -5.33 -41.42 -15.42
N GLY A 141 -6.39 -41.57 -14.64
CA GLY A 141 -7.40 -40.53 -14.47
C GLY A 141 -6.85 -39.23 -13.91
N SER A 142 -5.91 -39.30 -12.94
CA SER A 142 -5.28 -38.12 -12.36
C SER A 142 -4.37 -37.38 -13.34
N LEU A 143 -3.69 -38.11 -14.24
CA LEU A 143 -2.90 -37.53 -15.31
C LEU A 143 -3.78 -36.85 -16.35
N GLN A 144 -4.88 -37.49 -16.74
CA GLN A 144 -5.85 -36.91 -17.66
C GLN A 144 -6.48 -35.64 -17.09
N LEU A 145 -6.92 -35.67 -15.83
CA LEU A 145 -7.49 -34.50 -15.17
C LEU A 145 -6.46 -33.37 -15.05
N ALA A 146 -5.19 -33.70 -14.76
CA ALA A 146 -4.11 -32.72 -14.74
C ALA A 146 -3.86 -32.04 -16.08
N ALA A 147 -4.05 -32.75 -17.19
CA ALA A 147 -3.96 -32.15 -18.52
C ALA A 147 -5.15 -31.22 -18.78
N ASN A 148 -6.37 -31.69 -18.48
CA ASN A 148 -7.61 -30.91 -18.62
C ASN A 148 -7.56 -29.59 -17.82
N ASP A 149 -7.00 -29.62 -16.62
CA ASP A 149 -6.85 -28.46 -15.74
C ASP A 149 -5.60 -27.61 -16.04
N GLY A 150 -4.76 -28.00 -17.00
CA GLY A 150 -3.52 -27.29 -17.34
C GLY A 150 -2.45 -27.33 -16.24
N LEU A 151 -2.43 -28.39 -15.42
CA LEU A 151 -1.33 -28.70 -14.49
C LEU A 151 -0.15 -29.36 -15.21
N ILE A 152 -0.44 -30.14 -16.25
CA ILE A 152 0.54 -30.69 -17.20
C ILE A 152 0.07 -30.36 -18.62
N SER A 153 0.98 -30.39 -19.60
CA SER A 153 0.62 -30.18 -21.01
C SER A 153 0.04 -31.45 -21.65
N GLU A 154 -0.65 -31.31 -22.78
CA GLU A 154 -1.08 -32.45 -23.60
C GLU A 154 0.11 -33.32 -24.06
N THR A 155 1.27 -32.70 -24.29
CA THR A 155 2.52 -33.43 -24.58
C THR A 155 2.98 -34.25 -23.38
N ASP A 156 2.95 -33.67 -22.18
CA ASP A 156 3.30 -34.39 -20.95
C ASP A 156 2.34 -35.56 -20.68
N LEU A 157 1.05 -35.40 -21.00
CA LEU A 157 0.06 -36.47 -20.92
C LEU A 157 0.39 -37.59 -21.91
N ALA A 158 0.70 -37.25 -23.17
CA ALA A 158 1.08 -38.23 -24.18
C ALA A 158 2.33 -39.02 -23.75
N ASP A 159 3.36 -38.34 -23.24
CA ASP A 159 4.55 -38.95 -22.66
C ASP A 159 4.19 -39.88 -21.50
N ALA A 160 3.36 -39.43 -20.56
CA ALA A 160 2.92 -40.22 -19.40
C ALA A 160 2.14 -41.49 -19.81
N MET A 161 1.38 -41.43 -20.90
CA MET A 161 0.58 -42.56 -21.38
C MET A 161 1.37 -43.55 -22.24
N GLN A 162 2.63 -43.25 -22.58
CA GLN A 162 3.47 -44.18 -23.33
C GLN A 162 3.78 -45.44 -22.51
N ALA A 163 3.50 -46.61 -23.11
CA ALA A 163 3.67 -47.92 -22.46
C ALA A 163 5.10 -48.20 -21.97
N ASN A 164 6.12 -47.69 -22.69
CA ASN A 164 7.52 -47.83 -22.31
C ASN A 164 8.16 -46.48 -21.96
N GLN A 165 8.10 -46.10 -20.69
CA GLN A 165 8.70 -44.86 -20.17
C GLN A 165 10.23 -44.77 -20.34
N LYS A 166 10.93 -45.88 -20.66
CA LYS A 166 12.39 -45.89 -20.80
C LYS A 166 12.86 -45.26 -22.11
N THR A 167 12.00 -45.14 -23.12
CA THR A 167 12.35 -44.54 -24.41
C THR A 167 12.28 -43.01 -24.39
N LEU A 168 11.66 -42.44 -23.36
CA LEU A 168 11.55 -41.00 -23.15
C LEU A 168 12.92 -40.39 -22.81
N GLY A 169 13.20 -39.23 -23.40
CA GLY A 169 14.36 -38.39 -23.15
C GLY A 169 14.44 -37.85 -21.71
N ALA A 170 15.48 -37.07 -21.43
CA ALA A 170 15.69 -36.50 -20.09
C ALA A 170 14.73 -35.34 -19.77
N SER A 171 14.26 -34.62 -20.81
CA SER A 171 13.31 -33.51 -20.73
C SER A 171 11.85 -33.94 -20.63
N ASP A 172 11.55 -35.15 -21.07
CA ASP A 172 10.20 -35.65 -21.30
C ASP A 172 9.50 -36.01 -19.98
N PHE A 173 8.16 -36.01 -20.00
CA PHE A 173 7.39 -36.26 -18.79
C PHE A 173 7.38 -37.75 -18.44
N LYS A 174 8.24 -38.12 -17.48
CA LYS A 174 8.27 -39.47 -16.92
C LYS A 174 7.37 -39.56 -15.70
N ARG A 175 6.20 -40.20 -15.83
CA ARG A 175 5.20 -40.30 -14.75
C ARG A 175 5.72 -40.99 -13.48
N ASN A 176 6.64 -41.94 -13.64
CA ASN A 176 7.27 -42.70 -12.55
C ASN A 176 8.49 -42.01 -11.93
N SER A 177 8.94 -40.88 -12.50
CA SER A 177 10.04 -40.11 -11.92
C SER A 177 9.58 -39.39 -10.66
N PRO A 178 10.50 -39.13 -9.70
CA PRO A 178 10.23 -38.26 -8.57
C PRO A 178 9.72 -36.88 -8.99
N VAL A 179 8.72 -36.36 -8.29
CA VAL A 179 8.25 -34.98 -8.49
C VAL A 179 9.22 -33.99 -7.85
N GLN A 180 9.44 -32.87 -8.52
CA GLN A 180 10.21 -31.75 -7.97
C GLN A 180 9.37 -30.92 -7.00
N ARG A 181 10.02 -30.24 -6.06
CA ARG A 181 9.37 -29.35 -5.10
C ARG A 181 8.61 -28.21 -5.77
N GLN A 182 9.17 -27.61 -6.82
CA GLN A 182 8.48 -26.56 -7.58
C GLN A 182 7.25 -27.09 -8.35
N GLU A 183 7.34 -28.30 -8.91
CA GLU A 183 6.20 -28.92 -9.61
C GLU A 183 5.08 -29.20 -8.61
N PHE A 184 5.39 -29.81 -7.46
CA PHE A 184 4.40 -30.10 -6.44
C PHE A 184 3.78 -28.84 -5.84
N ALA A 185 4.57 -27.78 -5.63
CA ALA A 185 4.11 -26.46 -5.18
C ALA A 185 3.10 -25.85 -6.15
N THR A 186 3.43 -25.81 -7.44
CA THR A 186 2.51 -25.26 -8.46
C THR A 186 1.25 -26.09 -8.57
N TRP A 187 1.37 -27.42 -8.59
CA TRP A 187 0.22 -28.30 -8.75
C TRP A 187 -0.73 -28.23 -7.55
N ILE A 188 -0.21 -28.23 -6.32
CA ILE A 188 -1.05 -28.13 -5.12
C ILE A 188 -1.71 -26.74 -5.02
N ALA A 189 -1.02 -25.66 -5.40
CA ALA A 189 -1.60 -24.33 -5.42
C ALA A 189 -2.80 -24.27 -6.38
N LYS A 190 -2.63 -24.76 -7.61
CA LYS A 190 -3.70 -24.79 -8.61
C LYS A 190 -4.87 -25.68 -8.17
N ALA A 191 -4.59 -26.90 -7.72
CA ALA A 191 -5.63 -27.86 -7.34
C ALA A 191 -6.45 -27.39 -6.12
N LEU A 192 -5.82 -26.68 -5.18
CA LEU A 192 -6.49 -26.11 -4.00
C LEU A 192 -7.00 -24.67 -4.23
N MET A 193 -6.95 -24.17 -5.47
CA MET A 193 -7.39 -22.82 -5.84
C MET A 193 -6.74 -21.69 -5.03
N ILE A 194 -5.47 -21.86 -4.66
CA ILE A 194 -4.67 -20.82 -4.00
C ILE A 194 -4.29 -19.77 -5.07
N PRO A 195 -4.66 -18.49 -4.90
CA PRO A 195 -4.42 -17.47 -5.92
C PRO A 195 -2.91 -17.23 -6.10
N PRO A 196 -2.42 -17.06 -7.35
CA PRO A 196 -1.02 -16.76 -7.61
C PRO A 196 -0.66 -15.31 -7.23
N GLU A 197 0.60 -15.09 -6.85
CA GLU A 197 1.11 -13.77 -6.42
C GLU A 197 2.16 -13.23 -7.42
N PRO A 198 1.77 -12.55 -8.52
CA PRO A 198 2.70 -12.11 -9.56
C PRO A 198 3.47 -10.84 -9.24
N GLN A 199 2.97 -10.00 -8.32
CA GLN A 199 3.54 -8.67 -8.03
C GLN A 199 4.44 -8.64 -6.78
N GLN A 200 4.48 -9.74 -6.02
CA GLN A 200 5.23 -9.83 -4.76
C GLN A 200 6.09 -11.09 -4.80
N GLN A 201 7.41 -10.95 -4.68
CA GLN A 201 8.35 -12.07 -4.56
C GLN A 201 9.08 -12.00 -3.21
N GLU A 202 8.45 -11.39 -2.20
CA GLU A 202 9.11 -11.02 -0.95
C GLU A 202 9.54 -12.24 -0.13
N LEU A 203 8.69 -13.27 -0.06
CA LEU A 203 9.00 -14.47 0.71
C LEU A 203 9.94 -15.39 -0.05
N LEU A 204 9.69 -15.58 -1.35
CA LEU A 204 10.51 -16.44 -2.20
C LEU A 204 11.94 -15.88 -2.34
N ASN A 205 12.11 -14.56 -2.42
CA ASN A 205 13.43 -13.92 -2.54
C ASN A 205 14.34 -14.12 -1.33
N ASN A 206 13.80 -14.53 -0.18
CA ASN A 206 14.58 -14.86 1.01
C ASN A 206 15.34 -16.20 0.87
N PHE A 207 15.04 -17.01 -0.15
CA PHE A 207 15.76 -18.25 -0.41
C PHE A 207 16.93 -18.02 -1.36
N SER A 208 18.14 -18.41 -0.96
CA SER A 208 19.36 -18.21 -1.76
C SER A 208 19.33 -18.83 -3.17
N ASP A 209 18.47 -19.82 -3.39
CA ASP A 209 18.31 -20.56 -4.64
C ASP A 209 17.03 -20.20 -5.42
N TRP A 210 16.32 -19.13 -5.05
CA TRP A 210 15.05 -18.76 -5.69
C TRP A 210 15.17 -18.53 -7.21
N LYS A 211 16.33 -18.07 -7.67
CA LYS A 211 16.62 -17.84 -9.10
C LYS A 211 16.65 -19.11 -9.95
N SER A 212 16.70 -20.30 -9.33
CA SER A 212 16.60 -21.56 -10.08
C SER A 212 15.15 -22.02 -10.31
N CYS A 213 14.16 -21.32 -9.77
CA CYS A 213 12.75 -21.57 -10.07
C CYS A 213 12.45 -21.30 -11.55
N LYS A 214 11.58 -22.12 -12.15
CA LYS A 214 11.03 -21.79 -13.47
C LYS A 214 10.13 -20.53 -13.35
N PRO A 215 10.27 -19.52 -14.22
CA PRO A 215 9.52 -18.26 -14.10
C PRO A 215 8.00 -18.44 -13.99
N GLU A 216 7.43 -19.38 -14.74
CA GLU A 216 6.00 -19.68 -14.74
C GLU A 216 5.49 -20.25 -13.40
N ASN A 217 6.38 -20.81 -12.57
CA ASN A 217 6.04 -21.36 -11.27
C ASN A 217 6.13 -20.32 -10.15
N VAL A 218 6.93 -19.25 -10.33
CA VAL A 218 7.25 -18.26 -9.27
C VAL A 218 6.02 -17.72 -8.55
N PRO A 219 4.93 -17.28 -9.23
CA PRO A 219 3.74 -16.75 -8.55
C PRO A 219 3.05 -17.76 -7.63
N TYR A 220 3.06 -19.04 -8.01
CA TYR A 220 2.46 -20.11 -7.21
C TYR A 220 3.36 -20.52 -6.04
N LEU A 221 4.68 -20.48 -6.22
CA LEU A 221 5.64 -20.74 -5.14
C LEU A 221 5.54 -19.68 -4.05
N GLU A 222 5.42 -18.40 -4.41
CA GLU A 222 5.15 -17.33 -3.44
C GLU A 222 3.83 -17.59 -2.70
N ALA A 223 2.77 -17.94 -3.43
CA ALA A 223 1.45 -18.19 -2.85
C ALA A 223 1.46 -19.32 -1.81
N VAL A 224 2.11 -20.45 -2.09
CA VAL A 224 2.17 -21.58 -1.13
C VAL A 224 3.08 -21.29 0.08
N LEU A 225 4.06 -20.39 -0.06
CA LEU A 225 4.88 -19.92 1.06
C LEU A 225 4.05 -19.00 1.97
N ARG A 226 3.30 -18.07 1.38
CA ARG A 226 2.43 -17.14 2.09
C ARG A 226 1.29 -17.86 2.82
N ALA A 227 0.68 -18.84 2.16
CA ALA A 227 -0.31 -19.73 2.76
C ALA A 227 0.30 -20.73 3.76
N LYS A 228 1.62 -20.72 3.97
CA LYS A 228 2.37 -21.64 4.86
C LYS A 228 2.17 -23.12 4.53
N VAL A 229 1.73 -23.43 3.31
CA VAL A 229 1.53 -24.79 2.80
C VAL A 229 2.88 -25.47 2.60
N MET A 230 3.85 -24.73 2.05
CA MET A 230 5.24 -25.17 1.90
C MET A 230 6.19 -24.23 2.61
N ASN A 231 7.33 -24.78 3.03
CA ASN A 231 8.43 -24.04 3.65
C ASN A 231 9.76 -24.45 3.00
N GLY A 232 10.80 -23.64 3.18
CA GLY A 232 12.16 -24.01 2.80
C GLY A 232 12.72 -25.18 3.63
N ASN A 233 13.95 -25.59 3.33
CA ASN A 233 14.61 -26.71 4.00
C ASN A 233 15.22 -26.36 5.37
N GLY A 234 14.99 -25.15 5.89
CA GLY A 234 15.58 -24.66 7.14
C GLY A 234 17.01 -24.10 7.03
N SER A 235 17.64 -24.16 5.86
CA SER A 235 18.99 -23.62 5.60
C SER A 235 18.98 -22.38 4.69
N GLY A 236 17.84 -21.70 4.57
CA GLY A 236 17.67 -20.58 3.64
C GLY A 236 17.61 -21.00 2.16
N LYS A 237 17.19 -22.24 1.88
CA LYS A 237 16.98 -22.75 0.52
C LYS A 237 15.57 -23.32 0.33
N PHE A 238 14.97 -23.07 -0.83
CA PHE A 238 13.68 -23.67 -1.22
C PHE A 238 13.87 -25.04 -1.88
N LEU A 239 14.97 -25.24 -2.60
CA LEU A 239 15.32 -26.40 -3.43
C LEU A 239 14.29 -26.66 -4.55
N PRO A 240 14.15 -25.78 -5.57
CA PRO A 240 13.09 -25.89 -6.58
C PRO A 240 13.11 -27.23 -7.34
N GLN A 241 14.30 -27.71 -7.71
CA GLN A 241 14.54 -29.01 -8.37
C GLN A 241 14.68 -30.18 -7.38
N GLY A 242 14.64 -29.92 -6.08
CA GLY A 242 14.72 -30.97 -5.06
C GLY A 242 13.54 -31.92 -5.15
N MET A 243 13.76 -33.21 -4.89
CA MET A 243 12.71 -34.22 -4.97
C MET A 243 11.87 -34.28 -3.69
N VAL A 244 10.55 -34.45 -3.83
CA VAL A 244 9.64 -34.51 -2.68
C VAL A 244 9.58 -35.93 -2.11
N THR A 245 9.91 -36.06 -0.83
CA THR A 245 9.75 -37.33 -0.10
C THR A 245 8.31 -37.55 0.35
N ARG A 246 7.94 -38.81 0.62
CA ARG A 246 6.60 -39.18 1.12
C ARG A 246 6.27 -38.51 2.46
N GLN A 247 7.27 -38.38 3.34
CA GLN A 247 7.13 -37.63 4.59
C GLN A 247 6.86 -36.14 4.33
N GLN A 248 7.61 -35.51 3.41
CA GLN A 248 7.39 -34.10 3.06
C GLN A 248 6.02 -33.88 2.44
N ALA A 249 5.57 -34.77 1.55
CA ALA A 249 4.24 -34.68 0.96
C ALA A 249 3.12 -34.73 2.03
N ALA A 250 3.24 -35.64 3.01
CA ALA A 250 2.30 -35.70 4.13
C ALA A 250 2.31 -34.42 4.97
N ALA A 251 3.49 -33.83 5.22
CA ALA A 251 3.61 -32.57 5.94
C ALA A 251 2.96 -31.40 5.17
N ILE A 252 3.20 -31.31 3.85
CA ILE A 252 2.61 -30.26 2.99
C ILE A 252 1.08 -30.35 2.99
N LEU A 253 0.53 -31.57 2.85
CA LEU A 253 -0.92 -31.79 2.92
C LEU A 253 -1.50 -31.43 4.29
N LYS A 254 -0.79 -31.73 5.39
CA LYS A 254 -1.22 -31.33 6.74
C LYS A 254 -1.17 -29.80 6.92
N ASN A 255 -0.17 -29.12 6.38
CA ASN A 255 -0.08 -27.66 6.44
C ASN A 255 -1.22 -26.97 5.67
N ALA A 256 -1.72 -27.59 4.60
CA ALA A 256 -2.84 -27.10 3.81
C ALA A 256 -4.22 -27.45 4.40
N GLU A 257 -4.30 -27.95 5.64
CA GLU A 257 -5.54 -28.49 6.19
C GLU A 257 -6.69 -27.49 6.29
N ASN A 258 -6.38 -26.21 6.59
CA ASN A 258 -7.40 -25.16 6.67
C ASN A 258 -8.09 -24.89 5.32
N ILE A 259 -7.48 -25.34 4.22
CA ILE A 259 -8.04 -25.27 2.87
C ILE A 259 -8.67 -26.62 2.51
N ILE A 260 -7.98 -27.72 2.80
CA ILE A 260 -8.41 -29.08 2.44
C ILE A 260 -9.66 -29.52 3.19
N LEU A 261 -9.78 -29.23 4.49
CA LEU A 261 -10.92 -29.69 5.28
C LEU A 261 -12.23 -29.08 4.77
N PRO A 262 -12.36 -27.75 4.57
CA PRO A 262 -13.58 -27.17 3.99
C PRO A 262 -13.93 -27.71 2.60
N LEU A 263 -12.95 -27.90 1.70
CA LEU A 263 -13.19 -28.46 0.37
C LEU A 263 -13.78 -29.88 0.41
N ARG A 264 -13.59 -30.58 1.53
CA ARG A 264 -14.04 -31.96 1.76
C ARG A 264 -15.25 -32.05 2.69
N ASP A 265 -15.91 -30.93 2.98
CA ASP A 265 -17.01 -30.82 3.94
C ASP A 265 -16.62 -31.34 5.33
N LEU A 266 -15.37 -31.10 5.72
CA LEU A 266 -14.81 -31.46 7.00
C LEU A 266 -14.49 -30.21 7.82
N GLU A 267 -14.58 -30.36 9.14
CA GLU A 267 -14.17 -29.35 10.10
C GLU A 267 -13.26 -29.98 11.16
N GLN A 268 -12.37 -29.15 11.70
CA GLN A 268 -11.56 -29.48 12.86
C GLN A 268 -12.16 -28.81 14.10
N ARG A 269 -12.20 -29.53 15.21
CA ARG A 269 -12.71 -29.03 16.49
C ARG A 269 -11.80 -29.45 17.64
N ASN A 270 -11.72 -28.61 18.66
CA ASN A 270 -11.01 -28.93 19.91
C ASN A 270 -12.01 -29.13 21.03
N ALA A 271 -11.78 -30.17 21.82
CA ALA A 271 -12.63 -30.52 22.94
C ALA A 271 -11.85 -31.19 24.07
N THR A 272 -12.49 -31.29 25.24
CA THR A 272 -12.04 -32.14 26.35
C THR A 272 -13.04 -33.28 26.53
N VAL A 273 -12.55 -34.50 26.66
CA VAL A 273 -13.41 -35.66 26.97
C VAL A 273 -13.95 -35.51 28.39
N GLU A 274 -15.25 -35.42 28.56
CA GLU A 274 -15.88 -35.32 29.89
C GLU A 274 -16.18 -36.68 30.49
N GLY A 275 -16.68 -37.60 29.65
CA GLY A 275 -17.17 -38.88 30.10
C GLY A 275 -17.26 -39.88 28.96
N ILE A 276 -17.14 -41.15 29.31
CA ILE A 276 -17.33 -42.27 28.39
C ILE A 276 -18.31 -43.22 29.06
N GLN A 277 -19.41 -43.50 28.36
CA GLN A 277 -20.47 -44.37 28.84
C GLN A 277 -20.63 -45.55 27.87
N SER A 278 -20.66 -46.76 28.40
CA SER A 278 -20.90 -47.98 27.63
C SER A 278 -22.35 -48.43 27.79
N GLY A 279 -22.95 -48.89 26.70
CA GLY A 279 -24.30 -49.45 26.67
C GLY A 279 -24.38 -50.67 25.78
N ARG A 280 -25.50 -51.39 25.90
CA ARG A 280 -25.81 -52.58 25.10
C ARG A 280 -27.26 -52.55 24.67
N ASP A 281 -27.48 -52.67 23.37
CA ASP A 281 -28.81 -52.87 22.79
C ASP A 281 -28.98 -54.33 22.31
N SER A 282 -30.10 -54.95 22.67
CA SER A 282 -30.47 -56.32 22.31
C SER A 282 -31.85 -56.41 21.63
N SER A 283 -32.40 -55.28 21.21
CA SER A 283 -33.78 -55.15 20.72
C SER A 283 -34.09 -55.87 19.40
N ASN A 284 -33.07 -56.28 18.62
CA ASN A 284 -33.24 -56.80 17.25
C ASN A 284 -32.65 -58.20 16.98
N GLY A 285 -32.49 -59.05 18.01
CA GLY A 285 -31.90 -60.40 17.83
C GLY A 285 -30.40 -60.41 17.48
N SER A 286 -29.76 -59.25 17.50
CA SER A 286 -28.32 -59.01 17.45
C SER A 286 -27.92 -58.20 18.68
N THR A 287 -26.76 -58.49 19.27
CA THR A 287 -26.21 -57.67 20.36
C THR A 287 -25.32 -56.60 19.78
N THR A 288 -25.70 -55.35 20.02
CA THR A 288 -24.93 -54.16 19.64
C THR A 288 -24.41 -53.50 20.90
N ASP A 289 -23.11 -53.59 21.13
CA ASP A 289 -22.44 -52.82 22.18
C ASP A 289 -22.10 -51.43 21.63
N TYR A 290 -22.32 -50.38 22.40
CA TYR A 290 -21.95 -49.01 22.02
C TYR A 290 -21.24 -48.27 23.15
N ASN A 291 -20.34 -47.37 22.78
CA ASN A 291 -19.70 -46.42 23.68
C ASN A 291 -20.05 -45.00 23.22
N THR A 292 -20.63 -44.21 24.11
CA THR A 292 -20.90 -42.78 23.91
C THR A 292 -19.83 -41.98 24.63
N ILE A 293 -19.10 -41.15 23.88
CA ILE A 293 -18.04 -40.27 24.38
C ILE A 293 -18.60 -38.86 24.40
N THR A 294 -18.83 -38.32 25.60
CA THR A 294 -19.26 -36.92 25.78
C THR A 294 -18.03 -36.02 25.80
N ILE A 295 -18.05 -34.96 24.99
CA ILE A 295 -16.94 -34.03 24.84
C ILE A 295 -17.43 -32.60 25.02
N ARG A 296 -16.63 -31.78 25.71
CA ARG A 296 -16.85 -30.33 25.83
C ARG A 296 -15.95 -29.60 24.87
N ASN A 297 -16.56 -28.93 23.89
CA ASN A 297 -15.84 -28.14 22.92
C ASN A 297 -15.24 -26.88 23.54
N SER A 298 -14.27 -26.29 22.84
CA SER A 298 -13.64 -25.01 23.20
C SER A 298 -14.59 -23.80 23.22
N ASP A 299 -15.83 -23.93 22.73
CA ASP A 299 -16.89 -22.93 22.87
C ASP A 299 -17.76 -23.15 24.13
N GLY A 300 -17.44 -24.17 24.93
CA GLY A 300 -18.17 -24.55 26.14
C GLY A 300 -19.33 -25.51 25.89
N LEU A 301 -19.71 -25.78 24.64
CA LEU A 301 -20.85 -26.62 24.29
C LEU A 301 -20.51 -28.11 24.33
N LEU A 302 -21.52 -28.93 24.61
CA LEU A 302 -21.38 -30.39 24.66
C LEU A 302 -21.73 -31.03 23.31
N ASP A 303 -20.84 -31.90 22.85
CA ASP A 303 -21.09 -32.82 21.75
C ASP A 303 -20.93 -34.28 22.24
N GLU A 304 -21.44 -35.24 21.48
CA GLU A 304 -21.21 -36.67 21.74
C GLU A 304 -20.71 -37.40 20.50
N ILE A 305 -19.90 -38.44 20.70
CA ILE A 305 -19.43 -39.33 19.64
C ILE A 305 -19.81 -40.78 20.00
N THR A 306 -20.53 -41.45 19.11
CA THR A 306 -20.96 -42.84 19.30
C THR A 306 -20.05 -43.81 18.53
N VAL A 307 -19.51 -44.78 19.26
CA VAL A 307 -18.73 -45.91 18.72
C VAL A 307 -19.56 -47.18 18.90
N THR A 308 -19.71 -47.98 17.85
CA THR A 308 -20.63 -49.12 17.82
C THR A 308 -19.91 -50.39 17.39
N LYS A 309 -20.07 -51.44 18.17
CA LYS A 309 -19.57 -52.78 17.87
C LYS A 309 -20.75 -53.73 17.74
N SER A 310 -21.10 -54.10 16.51
CA SER A 310 -22.16 -55.09 16.28
C SER A 310 -21.55 -56.49 16.24
N SER A 311 -22.05 -57.37 17.11
CA SER A 311 -21.70 -58.79 17.09
C SER A 311 -22.92 -59.60 16.63
N ARG A 312 -23.04 -59.81 15.33
CA ARG A 312 -24.04 -60.74 14.79
C ARG A 312 -23.59 -62.15 15.17
N LYS A 313 -24.32 -62.85 16.04
CA LYS A 313 -24.17 -64.32 16.14
C LYS A 313 -24.50 -64.89 14.75
N PRO A 314 -23.65 -65.75 14.16
CA PRO A 314 -23.93 -66.31 12.85
C PRO A 314 -25.16 -67.20 12.97
N VAL A 315 -26.29 -66.69 12.49
CA VAL A 315 -27.41 -67.55 12.09
C VAL A 315 -27.05 -67.98 10.68
N SER A 316 -26.40 -69.14 10.54
CA SER A 316 -26.42 -70.00 9.32
C SER A 316 -26.28 -69.22 7.98
N ASN A 317 -25.15 -69.13 7.27
CA ASN A 317 -24.19 -70.13 6.81
C ASN A 317 -22.88 -69.42 6.41
N THR A 318 -21.79 -70.18 6.42
CA THR A 318 -20.45 -69.91 5.87
C THR A 318 -20.40 -69.09 4.57
N ASN A 319 -19.34 -68.28 4.40
CA ASN A 319 -18.88 -67.83 3.09
C ASN A 319 -18.66 -69.06 2.18
N GLU A 320 -19.40 -69.17 1.06
CA GLU A 320 -19.36 -70.33 0.15
C GLU A 320 -18.00 -70.55 -0.53
N LEU A 321 -17.08 -69.58 -0.45
CA LEU A 321 -15.70 -69.72 -0.94
C LEU A 321 -14.66 -70.12 0.14
N THR A 322 -14.91 -69.87 1.43
CA THR A 322 -13.83 -69.96 2.47
C THR A 322 -14.23 -70.51 3.84
N GLY A 323 -15.51 -70.80 4.10
CA GLY A 323 -15.93 -71.43 5.35
C GLY A 323 -15.78 -70.58 6.62
N SER A 324 -15.43 -69.29 6.54
CA SER A 324 -15.19 -68.41 7.70
C SER A 324 -16.37 -67.48 8.01
N ALA A 325 -16.54 -67.13 9.29
CA ALA A 325 -17.59 -66.23 9.79
C ALA A 325 -17.49 -64.82 9.20
N THR A 326 -18.63 -64.24 8.80
CA THR A 326 -18.75 -62.90 8.22
C THR A 326 -18.23 -61.82 9.19
N ALA A 327 -17.37 -60.94 8.71
CA ALA A 327 -16.65 -59.95 9.52
C ALA A 327 -17.62 -59.05 10.32
N SER A 328 -17.38 -58.92 11.62
CA SER A 328 -18.07 -57.96 12.48
C SER A 328 -17.78 -56.53 12.01
N TYR A 329 -18.81 -55.76 11.68
CA TYR A 329 -18.67 -54.32 11.47
C TYR A 329 -18.53 -53.65 12.84
N SER A 330 -17.35 -53.08 13.10
CA SER A 330 -17.08 -52.25 14.26
C SER A 330 -16.76 -50.85 13.75
N SER A 331 -17.66 -49.90 13.97
CA SER A 331 -17.27 -48.51 13.83
C SER A 331 -16.21 -48.22 14.89
N GLU A 332 -15.24 -47.38 14.54
CA GLU A 332 -14.11 -47.09 15.43
C GLU A 332 -13.54 -45.71 15.11
N LEU A 333 -12.98 -45.06 16.13
CA LEU A 333 -12.31 -43.77 16.02
C LEU A 333 -10.81 -43.99 15.81
N PRO A 334 -10.22 -43.57 14.69
CA PRO A 334 -8.77 -43.51 14.56
C PRO A 334 -8.20 -42.47 15.53
N VAL A 335 -7.60 -42.93 16.64
CA VAL A 335 -7.06 -42.07 17.70
C VAL A 335 -5.54 -42.04 17.62
N PHE A 336 -4.96 -40.87 17.37
CA PHE A 336 -3.53 -40.62 17.51
C PHE A 336 -3.19 -40.16 18.92
N LYS A 337 -2.42 -40.98 19.63
CA LYS A 337 -1.98 -40.70 21.01
C LYS A 337 -0.53 -41.16 21.18
N ASN A 338 0.33 -40.30 21.71
CA ASN A 338 1.73 -40.59 22.02
C ASN A 338 2.51 -41.23 20.85
N GLY A 339 2.33 -40.71 19.63
CA GLY A 339 3.05 -41.18 18.45
C GLY A 339 2.52 -42.48 17.83
N LYS A 340 1.36 -42.99 18.27
CA LYS A 340 0.75 -44.22 17.76
C LYS A 340 -0.69 -43.98 17.32
N ILE A 341 -1.13 -44.70 16.27
CA ILE A 341 -2.52 -44.77 15.85
C ILE A 341 -3.21 -45.96 16.54
N THR A 342 -4.34 -45.68 17.19
CA THR A 342 -5.07 -46.55 18.12
C THR A 342 -6.59 -46.39 17.90
N GLY A 343 -7.40 -46.89 18.82
CA GLY A 343 -8.88 -46.81 18.77
C GLY A 343 -9.45 -45.95 19.92
N SER A 344 -10.77 -45.80 19.95
CA SER A 344 -11.51 -45.06 20.99
C SER A 344 -11.22 -45.52 22.42
N SER A 345 -10.86 -46.79 22.61
CA SER A 345 -10.52 -47.36 23.94
C SER A 345 -9.32 -46.70 24.64
N ASP A 346 -8.48 -45.96 23.91
CA ASP A 346 -7.35 -45.23 24.50
C ASP A 346 -7.71 -43.80 24.98
N LEU A 347 -8.95 -43.36 24.74
CA LEU A 347 -9.48 -42.09 25.26
C LEU A 347 -9.93 -42.22 26.73
N LYS A 348 -9.73 -41.16 27.51
CA LYS A 348 -10.12 -41.08 28.92
C LYS A 348 -10.72 -39.72 29.24
N ALA A 349 -11.59 -39.65 30.25
CA ALA A 349 -12.06 -38.38 30.77
C ALA A 349 -10.87 -37.48 31.18
N GLY A 350 -10.93 -36.21 30.80
CA GLY A 350 -9.86 -35.22 30.93
C GLY A 350 -8.85 -35.20 29.78
N ASP A 351 -8.91 -36.13 28.82
CA ASP A 351 -8.08 -36.03 27.61
C ASP A 351 -8.50 -34.79 26.81
N ARG A 352 -7.53 -33.93 26.51
CA ARG A 352 -7.70 -32.82 25.56
C ARG A 352 -7.50 -33.37 24.16
N ILE A 353 -8.45 -33.12 23.27
CA ILE A 353 -8.48 -33.69 21.93
C ILE A 353 -8.71 -32.63 20.86
N GLN A 354 -8.17 -32.92 19.69
CA GLN A 354 -8.53 -32.29 18.43
C GLN A 354 -9.14 -33.37 17.53
N TYR A 355 -10.33 -33.16 17.00
CA TYR A 355 -11.00 -34.15 16.15
C TYR A 355 -11.46 -33.53 14.84
N ILE A 356 -11.48 -34.36 13.79
CA ILE A 356 -11.94 -33.99 12.46
C ILE A 356 -13.24 -34.73 12.17
N SER A 357 -14.30 -33.99 11.88
CA SER A 357 -15.64 -34.51 11.60
C SER A 357 -16.18 -33.97 10.28
N GLY A 358 -17.09 -34.72 9.65
CA GLY A 358 -17.88 -34.17 8.56
C GLY A 358 -18.94 -33.20 9.08
N THR A 359 -19.10 -32.08 8.37
CA THR A 359 -20.05 -31.03 8.72
C THR A 359 -21.49 -31.49 8.53
N GLU A 360 -21.75 -32.28 7.49
CA GLU A 360 -23.08 -32.80 7.15
C GLU A 360 -23.32 -34.24 7.65
N ASP A 361 -22.40 -35.17 7.36
CA ASP A 361 -22.59 -36.60 7.69
C ASP A 361 -22.40 -36.94 9.18
N LYS A 362 -21.87 -35.97 9.94
CA LYS A 362 -21.54 -36.10 11.36
C LYS A 362 -20.68 -37.34 11.68
N ILE A 363 -19.77 -37.71 10.78
CA ILE A 363 -18.81 -38.79 11.00
C ILE A 363 -17.46 -38.23 11.46
N VAL A 364 -16.98 -38.67 12.62
CA VAL A 364 -15.63 -38.36 13.12
C VAL A 364 -14.62 -39.30 12.48
N ARG A 365 -13.66 -38.74 11.75
CA ARG A 365 -12.69 -39.47 10.93
C ARG A 365 -11.31 -39.61 11.56
N TYR A 366 -10.95 -38.69 12.45
CA TYR A 366 -9.65 -38.68 13.12
C TYR A 366 -9.74 -37.94 14.45
N VAL A 367 -9.01 -38.42 15.46
CA VAL A 367 -8.88 -37.79 16.77
C VAL A 367 -7.40 -37.77 17.15
N ARG A 368 -6.87 -36.61 17.52
CA ARG A 368 -5.55 -36.43 18.12
C ARG A 368 -5.72 -36.09 19.60
N VAL A 369 -5.03 -36.82 20.46
CA VAL A 369 -4.92 -36.46 21.89
C VAL A 369 -3.72 -35.54 22.07
N LEU A 370 -3.95 -34.37 22.66
CA LEU A 370 -2.94 -33.35 22.92
C LEU A 370 -2.16 -33.67 24.20
N ALA A 371 -0.85 -33.41 24.22
CA ALA A 371 -0.07 -33.57 25.45
C ALA A 371 -0.46 -32.51 26.50
N LYS A 372 -0.24 -32.79 27.80
CA LYS A 372 -0.63 -31.88 28.90
C LYS A 372 -0.12 -30.44 28.78
N ASN A 373 1.02 -30.22 28.10
CA ASN A 373 1.64 -28.91 27.91
C ASN A 373 1.50 -28.40 26.46
N GLU A 374 0.79 -29.14 25.60
CA GLU A 374 0.54 -28.77 24.23
C GLU A 374 -0.80 -28.02 24.18
N VAL A 375 -0.73 -26.72 23.92
CA VAL A 375 -1.91 -25.92 23.62
C VAL A 375 -2.30 -26.23 22.18
N ALA A 376 -3.56 -26.55 21.92
CA ALA A 376 -4.05 -26.70 20.55
C ALA A 376 -3.69 -25.43 19.76
N PRO A 377 -3.18 -25.54 18.52
CA PRO A 377 -2.85 -24.35 17.72
C PRO A 377 -4.00 -23.34 17.64
N GLU A 378 -5.24 -23.83 17.61
CA GLU A 378 -6.48 -23.04 17.62
C GLU A 378 -6.88 -22.49 19.01
N GLU A 379 -6.40 -23.04 20.13
CA GLU A 379 -6.60 -22.41 21.46
C GLU A 379 -5.68 -21.21 21.69
N VAL A 380 -4.61 -21.07 20.89
CA VAL A 380 -3.82 -19.82 20.81
C VAL A 380 -4.56 -18.77 19.97
N GLU A 381 -5.51 -19.19 19.11
CA GLU A 381 -6.30 -18.31 18.25
C GLU A 381 -7.71 -18.00 18.80
N LYS A 382 -8.32 -18.86 19.63
CA LYS A 382 -9.56 -18.51 20.33
C LYS A 382 -9.28 -17.51 21.44
N GLY A 383 -9.64 -16.26 21.14
CA GLY A 383 -9.35 -15.09 21.94
C GLY A 383 -8.52 -14.07 21.18
N LEU A 384 -7.89 -14.41 20.05
CA LEU A 384 -7.14 -13.47 19.23
C LEU A 384 -8.00 -13.02 18.04
N TYR A 385 -8.45 -11.77 18.04
CA TYR A 385 -9.14 -11.18 16.90
C TYR A 385 -8.22 -10.21 16.17
N ALA A 386 -8.16 -10.36 14.84
CA ALA A 386 -7.51 -9.40 13.96
C ALA A 386 -8.57 -8.54 13.26
N GLY A 387 -8.22 -7.29 13.01
CA GLY A 387 -9.04 -6.38 12.23
C GLY A 387 -8.42 -5.00 12.17
N ILE A 388 -9.02 -4.14 11.36
CA ILE A 388 -8.61 -2.75 11.28
C ILE A 388 -9.47 -1.94 12.24
N VAL A 389 -8.82 -1.07 13.02
CA VAL A 389 -9.51 -0.21 14.00
C VAL A 389 -10.39 0.79 13.27
N GLU A 390 -11.70 0.71 13.51
CA GLU A 390 -12.65 1.76 13.13
C GLU A 390 -12.61 2.91 14.13
N GLU A 391 -12.65 2.54 15.43
CA GLU A 391 -12.64 3.47 16.54
C GLU A 391 -12.02 2.80 17.75
N ASN A 392 -11.25 3.55 18.53
CA ASN A 392 -10.73 3.13 19.82
C ASN A 392 -11.05 4.22 20.85
N ASN A 393 -11.78 3.87 21.90
CA ASN A 393 -12.16 4.80 22.96
C ASN A 393 -11.86 4.19 24.34
N PRO A 394 -10.61 4.31 24.84
CA PRO A 394 -10.21 3.77 26.14
C PRO A 394 -11.02 4.35 27.31
N GLN A 395 -11.47 5.61 27.20
CA GLN A 395 -12.26 6.29 28.24
C GLN A 395 -13.67 5.69 28.38
N LEU A 396 -14.30 5.33 27.25
CA LEU A 396 -15.59 4.65 27.24
C LEU A 396 -15.46 3.12 27.31
N GLY A 397 -14.23 2.60 27.34
CA GLY A 397 -13.96 1.20 27.61
C GLY A 397 -14.14 0.28 26.40
N TYR A 398 -13.98 0.74 25.15
CA TYR A 398 -14.15 -0.13 23.98
C TYR A 398 -13.18 0.12 22.82
N ILE A 399 -13.08 -0.89 21.95
CA ILE A 399 -12.45 -0.83 20.62
C ILE A 399 -13.35 -1.51 19.58
N THR A 400 -13.42 -0.92 18.40
CA THR A 400 -14.30 -1.35 17.31
C THR A 400 -13.48 -1.69 16.08
N LEU A 401 -13.68 -2.90 15.54
CA LEU A 401 -12.93 -3.45 14.41
C LEU A 401 -13.82 -3.80 13.21
N TYR A 402 -13.29 -3.61 12.00
CA TYR A 402 -13.81 -4.22 10.77
C TYR A 402 -12.84 -5.26 10.20
N ASN A 403 -13.32 -6.09 9.28
CA ASN A 403 -12.54 -7.18 8.71
C ASN A 403 -11.52 -6.68 7.67
N GLU A 404 -10.39 -7.38 7.55
CA GLU A 404 -9.32 -7.04 6.59
C GLU A 404 -9.80 -7.09 5.12
N ASP A 405 -10.83 -7.88 4.80
CA ASP A 405 -11.46 -7.96 3.47
C ASP A 405 -12.36 -6.76 3.13
N GLY A 406 -12.49 -5.79 4.03
CA GLY A 406 -13.33 -4.60 3.86
C GLY A 406 -14.82 -4.85 4.10
N THR A 407 -15.23 -6.04 4.52
CA THR A 407 -16.60 -6.27 5.02
C THR A 407 -16.78 -5.56 6.36
N GLY A 408 -17.88 -4.82 6.51
CA GLY A 408 -18.13 -3.90 7.63
C GLY A 408 -17.95 -2.41 7.28
N LYS A 409 -17.49 -2.07 6.07
CA LYS A 409 -17.31 -0.68 5.58
C LYS A 409 -18.59 0.15 5.42
N THR A 410 -19.77 -0.48 5.35
CA THR A 410 -21.05 0.21 5.15
C THR A 410 -22.09 -0.27 6.17
N PRO A 411 -22.85 0.63 6.82
CA PRO A 411 -23.81 0.26 7.87
C PRO A 411 -24.92 -0.73 7.46
N LEU A 412 -25.07 -0.98 6.16
CA LEU A 412 -26.16 -1.76 5.56
C LEU A 412 -25.73 -3.11 4.97
N ALA A 413 -24.44 -3.48 5.01
CA ALA A 413 -23.99 -4.82 4.67
C ALA A 413 -24.04 -5.72 5.92
N LEU A 414 -24.58 -6.93 5.81
CA LEU A 414 -24.88 -7.87 6.91
C LEU A 414 -23.65 -8.41 7.71
N SER A 415 -22.47 -7.80 7.59
CA SER A 415 -21.31 -8.05 8.46
C SER A 415 -21.31 -7.04 9.60
N LYS A 416 -21.75 -7.47 10.80
CA LYS A 416 -21.74 -6.63 12.00
C LYS A 416 -20.33 -6.13 12.30
N ILE A 417 -20.20 -4.81 12.44
CA ILE A 417 -19.10 -4.16 13.17
C ILE A 417 -18.84 -4.94 14.48
N ARG A 418 -17.57 -5.23 14.81
CA ARG A 418 -17.21 -5.98 16.02
C ARG A 418 -16.65 -5.03 17.07
N THR A 419 -17.49 -4.67 18.04
CA THR A 419 -17.08 -3.87 19.21
C THR A 419 -16.73 -4.80 20.37
N TYR A 420 -15.58 -4.54 20.97
CA TYR A 420 -15.05 -5.27 22.12
C TYR A 420 -14.87 -4.31 23.29
N ASN A 421 -15.24 -4.75 24.49
CA ASN A 421 -15.07 -3.97 25.71
C ASN A 421 -13.73 -4.31 26.36
N TYR A 422 -13.05 -3.32 26.93
CA TYR A 422 -11.87 -3.51 27.77
C TYR A 422 -12.28 -4.09 29.13
N ALA A 423 -11.49 -5.02 29.67
CA ALA A 423 -11.72 -5.54 31.02
C ALA A 423 -11.49 -4.46 32.09
N ASP A 424 -10.33 -3.79 32.01
CA ASP A 424 -10.01 -2.55 32.72
C ASP A 424 -9.06 -1.73 31.82
N PRO A 425 -9.48 -0.59 31.24
CA PRO A 425 -8.65 0.22 30.36
C PRO A 425 -7.28 0.61 30.94
N ASN A 426 -7.13 0.66 32.27
CA ASN A 426 -5.88 1.02 32.94
C ASN A 426 -4.91 -0.16 33.10
N ASP A 427 -5.37 -1.39 32.94
CA ASP A 427 -4.57 -2.62 33.10
C ASP A 427 -4.38 -3.38 31.77
N ILE A 428 -4.85 -2.84 30.64
CA ILE A 428 -4.64 -3.44 29.33
C ILE A 428 -3.22 -3.19 28.84
N LYS A 429 -2.52 -4.26 28.49
CA LYS A 429 -1.21 -4.19 27.82
C LYS A 429 -1.40 -3.85 26.34
N ALA A 430 -0.95 -2.67 25.92
CA ALA A 430 -0.92 -2.26 24.53
C ALA A 430 0.50 -2.25 23.95
N TYR A 431 0.59 -2.65 22.69
CA TYR A 431 1.81 -2.57 21.89
C TYR A 431 1.49 -1.91 20.55
N LYS A 432 2.37 -1.04 20.06
CA LYS A 432 2.30 -0.46 18.72
C LYS A 432 3.64 -0.65 18.02
N ASN A 433 3.62 -1.23 16.81
CA ASN A 433 4.83 -1.57 16.05
C ASN A 433 5.88 -2.34 16.87
N HIS A 434 5.41 -3.31 17.66
CA HIS A 434 6.23 -4.15 18.55
C HIS A 434 6.88 -3.45 19.76
N VAL A 435 6.49 -2.20 20.07
CA VAL A 435 6.94 -1.46 21.25
C VAL A 435 5.75 -1.26 22.20
N GLU A 436 5.99 -1.29 23.51
CA GLU A 436 4.97 -0.98 24.52
C GLU A 436 4.42 0.44 24.30
N ALA A 437 3.10 0.57 24.27
CA ALA A 437 2.39 1.79 23.93
C ALA A 437 1.18 2.01 24.84
N ARG A 438 0.65 3.22 24.88
CA ARG A 438 -0.62 3.51 25.57
C ARG A 438 -1.77 3.00 24.72
N LEU A 439 -2.90 2.69 25.36
CA LEU A 439 -4.12 2.34 24.65
C LEU A 439 -4.55 3.44 23.67
N ASP A 440 -4.36 4.70 24.04
CA ASP A 440 -4.68 5.88 23.21
C ASP A 440 -3.76 6.00 21.97
N ASP A 441 -2.61 5.31 21.95
CA ASP A 441 -1.70 5.33 20.80
C ASP A 441 -2.18 4.42 19.67
N ILE A 442 -3.12 3.50 19.94
CA ILE A 442 -3.79 2.67 18.93
C ILE A 442 -4.85 3.53 18.25
N GLU A 443 -4.61 3.87 16.99
CA GLU A 443 -5.41 4.84 16.23
C GLU A 443 -6.34 4.11 15.25
N ALA A 444 -7.41 4.79 14.84
CA ALA A 444 -8.25 4.31 13.74
C ALA A 444 -7.41 4.16 12.46
N GLY A 445 -7.62 3.04 11.76
CA GLY A 445 -6.84 2.62 10.60
C GLY A 445 -5.73 1.63 10.94
N ASP A 446 -5.27 1.53 12.19
CA ASP A 446 -4.25 0.55 12.59
C ASP A 446 -4.78 -0.89 12.41
N THR A 447 -3.92 -1.80 11.96
CA THR A 447 -4.22 -3.23 12.00
C THR A 447 -3.90 -3.72 13.40
N VAL A 448 -4.91 -4.21 14.12
CA VAL A 448 -4.74 -4.67 15.49
C VAL A 448 -5.02 -6.16 15.63
N PHE A 449 -4.22 -6.78 16.48
CA PHE A 449 -4.49 -8.07 17.08
C PHE A 449 -4.91 -7.81 18.52
N ILE A 450 -6.18 -8.07 18.84
CA ILE A 450 -6.69 -7.98 20.20
C ILE A 450 -6.78 -9.38 20.79
N ARG A 451 -6.36 -9.52 22.05
CA ARG A 451 -6.62 -10.72 22.84
C ARG A 451 -7.80 -10.46 23.77
N VAL A 452 -8.76 -11.37 23.83
CA VAL A 452 -9.87 -11.34 24.79
C VAL A 452 -9.79 -12.52 25.77
N ASP A 453 -10.39 -12.35 26.93
CA ASP A 453 -10.60 -13.42 27.90
C ASP A 453 -11.83 -14.28 27.59
N SER A 454 -12.15 -15.23 28.48
CA SER A 454 -13.32 -16.11 28.37
C SER A 454 -14.67 -15.38 28.43
N ASN A 455 -14.70 -14.11 28.85
CA ASN A 455 -15.88 -13.25 28.90
C ASN A 455 -15.97 -12.29 27.71
N ASN A 456 -15.09 -12.44 26.72
CA ASN A 456 -14.97 -11.57 25.55
C ASN A 456 -14.55 -10.12 25.88
N LEU A 457 -13.83 -9.93 27.00
CA LEU A 457 -13.22 -8.66 27.37
C LEU A 457 -11.78 -8.61 26.90
N VAL A 458 -11.36 -7.49 26.31
CA VAL A 458 -9.99 -7.30 25.82
C VAL A 458 -9.03 -7.29 27.01
N THR A 459 -7.96 -8.07 26.89
CA THR A 459 -6.87 -8.22 27.87
C THR A 459 -5.51 -7.75 27.35
N SER A 460 -5.33 -7.70 26.02
CA SER A 460 -4.17 -7.04 25.40
C SER A 460 -4.48 -6.59 23.98
N VAL A 461 -3.83 -5.52 23.52
CA VAL A 461 -3.93 -5.00 22.15
C VAL A 461 -2.54 -4.91 21.55
N SER A 462 -2.36 -5.37 20.32
CA SER A 462 -1.14 -5.18 19.55
C SER A 462 -1.48 -4.59 18.20
N GLY A 463 -1.21 -3.29 18.01
CA GLY A 463 -1.37 -2.59 16.74
C GLY A 463 -0.10 -2.57 15.92
N VAL A 464 -0.28 -2.62 14.61
CA VAL A 464 0.73 -2.30 13.61
C VAL A 464 0.14 -1.20 12.74
N ASP A 465 0.97 -0.20 12.43
CA ASP A 465 0.59 0.86 11.50
C ASP A 465 0.21 0.25 10.15
N ASN A 466 -0.99 0.57 9.67
CA ASN A 466 -1.47 0.11 8.37
C ASN A 466 -1.48 1.28 7.38
N TYR A 467 -0.29 1.71 6.98
CA TYR A 467 -0.16 2.82 6.08
C TYR A 467 -0.38 2.42 4.64
N THR A 468 -1.26 3.14 3.97
CA THR A 468 -1.38 3.12 2.52
C THR A 468 -0.50 4.21 1.94
N VAL A 469 0.35 3.83 0.98
CA VAL A 469 1.16 4.77 0.21
C VAL A 469 0.34 5.26 -0.98
N ARG A 470 0.26 6.58 -1.16
CA ARG A 470 -0.38 7.17 -2.33
C ARG A 470 0.53 8.21 -2.96
N TYR A 471 0.74 8.10 -4.27
CA TYR A 471 1.49 9.09 -5.04
C TYR A 471 0.53 10.09 -5.68
N GLY A 472 0.90 11.36 -5.68
CA GLY A 472 0.10 12.39 -6.30
C GLY A 472 0.83 13.72 -6.46
N LYS A 473 0.15 14.69 -7.05
CA LYS A 473 0.65 16.06 -7.21
C LYS A 473 -0.15 17.01 -6.33
N ILE A 474 0.52 17.84 -5.53
CA ILE A 474 -0.14 18.91 -4.77
C ILE A 474 -0.71 19.91 -5.79
N ILE A 475 -2.02 20.08 -5.78
CA ILE A 475 -2.71 21.04 -6.66
C ILE A 475 -2.93 22.36 -5.94
N SER A 476 -3.19 22.30 -4.63
CA SER A 476 -3.43 23.49 -3.83
C SER A 476 -3.02 23.26 -2.39
N LYS A 477 -2.18 24.14 -1.88
CA LYS A 477 -1.77 24.26 -0.48
C LYS A 477 -2.63 25.32 0.21
N LYS A 478 -3.30 24.95 1.29
CA LYS A 478 -4.09 25.86 2.13
C LYS A 478 -3.35 26.11 3.46
N LEU A 479 -4.04 26.69 4.45
CA LEU A 479 -3.44 26.99 5.75
C LEU A 479 -3.12 25.71 6.55
N SER A 480 -4.06 24.75 6.59
CA SER A 480 -3.94 23.50 7.36
C SER A 480 -4.29 22.24 6.54
N SER A 481 -4.33 22.35 5.21
CA SER A 481 -4.67 21.21 4.36
C SER A 481 -4.00 21.29 3.00
N ILE A 482 -3.81 20.16 2.36
CA ILE A 482 -3.40 20.07 0.95
C ILE A 482 -4.49 19.38 0.13
N ILE A 483 -4.65 19.81 -1.11
CA ILE A 483 -5.45 19.11 -2.12
C ILE A 483 -4.46 18.42 -3.05
N VAL A 484 -4.58 17.10 -3.17
CA VAL A 484 -3.68 16.27 -3.98
C VAL A 484 -4.47 15.58 -5.09
N GLU A 485 -3.92 15.62 -6.30
CA GLU A 485 -4.40 14.82 -7.44
C GLU A 485 -3.69 13.48 -7.47
N ALA A 486 -4.46 12.39 -7.40
CA ALA A 486 -3.98 11.03 -7.60
C ALA A 486 -5.01 10.26 -8.43
N ASP A 487 -4.59 9.50 -9.44
CA ASP A 487 -5.48 8.71 -10.31
C ASP A 487 -6.66 9.50 -10.92
N LYS A 488 -6.40 10.77 -11.29
CA LYS A 488 -7.40 11.73 -11.81
C LYS A 488 -8.54 12.06 -10.85
N LYS A 489 -8.36 11.80 -9.55
CA LYS A 489 -9.26 12.21 -8.46
C LYS A 489 -8.55 13.21 -7.56
N GLN A 490 -9.28 14.22 -7.09
CA GLN A 490 -8.78 15.20 -6.13
C GLN A 490 -9.24 14.79 -4.73
N GLN A 491 -8.32 14.76 -3.78
CA GLN A 491 -8.63 14.46 -2.38
C GLN A 491 -7.95 15.50 -1.48
N THR A 492 -8.69 15.94 -0.46
CA THR A 492 -8.18 16.90 0.54
C THR A 492 -7.64 16.13 1.74
N TYR A 493 -6.46 16.49 2.20
CA TYR A 493 -5.83 15.93 3.39
C TYR A 493 -5.50 17.04 4.39
N ASN A 494 -5.86 16.82 5.65
CA ASN A 494 -5.43 17.68 6.75
C ASN A 494 -3.98 17.35 7.13
N ILE A 495 -3.17 18.38 7.43
CA ILE A 495 -1.73 18.27 7.72
C ILE A 495 -1.37 18.36 9.21
N ASP A 496 -2.34 18.53 10.12
CA ASP A 496 -2.11 18.81 11.55
C ASP A 496 -1.15 17.85 12.28
N ARG A 497 -0.97 16.62 11.78
CA ARG A 497 -0.11 15.58 12.37
C ARG A 497 0.85 14.94 11.36
N ALA A 498 1.05 15.56 10.20
CA ALA A 498 1.85 14.99 9.12
C ALA A 498 3.29 15.50 9.15
N ASN A 499 4.26 14.57 9.10
CA ASN A 499 5.65 14.90 8.85
C ASN A 499 5.83 15.31 7.38
N VAL A 500 6.65 16.33 7.11
CA VAL A 500 7.00 16.71 5.74
C VAL A 500 8.46 16.40 5.52
N ILE A 501 8.76 15.59 4.50
CA ILE A 501 10.11 15.18 4.13
C ILE A 501 10.42 15.71 2.75
N LYS A 502 11.53 16.43 2.63
CA LYS A 502 12.08 16.90 1.35
C LYS A 502 13.57 16.60 1.32
N ASP A 503 14.04 16.01 0.22
CA ASP A 503 15.45 15.59 0.05
C ASP A 503 15.95 14.71 1.21
N GLY A 504 15.08 13.82 1.71
CA GLY A 504 15.36 12.92 2.84
C GLY A 504 15.44 13.59 4.21
N LYS A 505 15.08 14.88 4.33
CA LYS A 505 15.11 15.64 5.59
C LYS A 505 13.71 16.07 6.02
N LEU A 506 13.47 16.04 7.33
CA LEU A 506 12.26 16.62 7.92
C LEU A 506 12.29 18.14 7.74
N VAL A 507 11.26 18.69 7.13
CA VAL A 507 11.10 20.13 6.84
C VAL A 507 9.76 20.63 7.38
N LYS A 508 9.60 21.96 7.45
CA LYS A 508 8.33 22.58 7.82
C LYS A 508 7.33 22.48 6.66
N TYR A 509 6.03 22.51 6.98
CA TYR A 509 4.93 22.58 6.00
C TYR A 509 5.10 23.73 4.98
N SER A 510 5.73 24.84 5.38
CA SER A 510 6.03 25.97 4.49
C SER A 510 6.95 25.61 3.31
N GLN A 511 7.68 24.50 3.37
CA GLN A 511 8.55 24.04 2.30
C GLN A 511 7.80 23.27 1.19
N LEU A 512 6.54 22.88 1.43
CA LEU A 512 5.66 22.36 0.39
C LEU A 512 5.15 23.49 -0.48
N LYS A 513 5.06 23.22 -1.78
CA LYS A 513 4.61 24.15 -2.79
C LYS A 513 3.55 23.50 -3.68
N ASP A 514 2.71 24.35 -4.26
CA ASP A 514 1.82 23.90 -5.34
C ASP A 514 2.66 23.30 -6.47
N GLY A 515 2.19 22.19 -7.01
CA GLY A 515 2.86 21.41 -8.04
C GLY A 515 3.89 20.38 -7.56
N ASP A 516 4.18 20.28 -6.25
CA ASP A 516 5.06 19.22 -5.73
C ASP A 516 4.52 17.82 -6.04
N SER A 517 5.37 16.96 -6.60
CA SER A 517 5.12 15.52 -6.65
C SER A 517 5.41 14.91 -5.29
N VAL A 518 4.40 14.31 -4.69
CA VAL A 518 4.47 13.80 -3.31
C VAL A 518 4.07 12.35 -3.22
N LYS A 519 4.76 11.64 -2.35
CA LYS A 519 4.36 10.37 -1.76
C LYS A 519 3.72 10.66 -0.40
N LEU A 520 2.48 10.26 -0.25
CA LEU A 520 1.70 10.39 0.96
C LEU A 520 1.69 9.05 1.68
N LEU A 521 1.99 9.07 2.98
CA LEU A 521 1.78 7.94 3.88
C LEU A 521 0.49 8.21 4.65
N ILE A 522 -0.54 7.40 4.41
CA ILE A 522 -1.90 7.67 4.87
C ILE A 522 -2.37 6.49 5.72
N ASN A 523 -2.92 6.79 6.89
CA ASN A 523 -3.71 5.82 7.65
C ASN A 523 -5.19 5.96 7.26
N GLU A 524 -5.77 4.95 6.61
CA GLU A 524 -7.15 5.00 6.08
C GLU A 524 -8.09 4.04 6.83
N ALA A 525 -9.22 4.57 7.29
CA ALA A 525 -10.38 3.85 7.81
C ALA A 525 -11.66 4.31 7.08
N PRO A 526 -12.81 3.61 7.17
CA PRO A 526 -14.00 3.89 6.36
C PRO A 526 -14.52 5.32 6.48
N ASN A 527 -14.36 5.94 7.65
CA ASN A 527 -14.80 7.30 7.96
C ASN A 527 -13.64 8.24 8.34
N MET A 528 -12.39 7.80 8.19
CA MET A 528 -11.22 8.57 8.64
C MET A 528 -10.06 8.42 7.67
N THR A 529 -9.39 9.53 7.37
CA THR A 529 -8.18 9.54 6.57
C THR A 529 -7.18 10.45 7.27
N VAL A 530 -6.15 9.86 7.86
CA VAL A 530 -5.12 10.59 8.59
C VAL A 530 -3.85 10.58 7.77
N LEU A 531 -3.40 11.76 7.36
CA LEU A 531 -2.11 11.91 6.70
C LEU A 531 -0.99 11.90 7.74
N LYS A 532 -0.01 11.00 7.59
CA LYS A 532 1.09 10.81 8.53
C LYS A 532 2.41 11.35 8.01
N GLU A 533 2.64 11.23 6.71
CA GLU A 533 3.85 11.71 6.07
C GLU A 533 3.58 12.23 4.67
N ILE A 534 4.30 13.28 4.29
CA ILE A 534 4.36 13.83 2.94
C ILE A 534 5.84 13.83 2.56
N THR A 535 6.22 12.99 1.61
CA THR A 535 7.57 12.94 1.06
C THR A 535 7.57 13.54 -0.34
N VAL A 536 8.40 14.54 -0.60
CA VAL A 536 8.57 15.14 -1.93
C VAL A 536 9.50 14.25 -2.76
N GLU A 537 8.97 13.62 -3.82
CA GLU A 537 9.61 12.51 -4.57
C GLU A 537 10.34 12.92 -5.86
N GLY A 538 10.31 14.21 -6.24
CA GLY A 538 10.84 14.63 -7.53
C GLY A 538 11.42 16.03 -7.51
N GLY A 539 12.49 16.23 -8.30
CA GLY A 539 13.09 17.53 -8.55
C GLY A 539 12.12 18.52 -9.19
N ASP A 540 12.32 19.79 -8.88
CA ASP A 540 11.53 20.91 -9.38
C ASP A 540 11.54 20.92 -10.93
N LYS A 541 10.50 20.37 -11.58
CA LYS A 541 10.26 20.61 -13.01
C LYS A 541 9.77 22.04 -13.17
N LEU A 542 10.72 22.93 -13.42
CA LEU A 542 10.44 24.34 -13.65
C LEU A 542 10.02 24.55 -15.10
N VAL A 543 9.06 25.46 -15.29
CA VAL A 543 8.70 25.98 -16.61
C VAL A 543 9.93 26.68 -17.17
N SER A 544 10.36 26.24 -18.34
CA SER A 544 11.50 26.81 -19.06
C SER A 544 11.13 28.13 -19.71
N ASN A 545 10.05 28.12 -20.50
CA ASN A 545 9.52 29.30 -21.17
C ASN A 545 7.99 29.19 -21.31
N VAL A 546 7.35 30.34 -21.46
CA VAL A 546 5.98 30.41 -21.99
C VAL A 546 5.97 31.27 -23.23
N TYR A 547 5.48 30.68 -24.31
CA TYR A 547 5.42 31.26 -25.63
C TYR A 547 3.99 31.69 -25.98
N LYS A 548 3.89 32.72 -26.81
CA LYS A 548 2.68 33.13 -27.52
C LYS A 548 3.01 33.30 -28.99
N GLY A 549 2.14 32.86 -29.89
CA GLY A 549 2.28 33.13 -31.32
C GLY A 549 1.04 32.73 -32.09
N THR A 550 1.12 32.83 -33.42
CA THR A 550 0.09 32.34 -34.33
C THR A 550 0.41 30.91 -34.72
N PHE A 551 -0.50 29.98 -34.46
CA PHE A 551 -0.29 28.57 -34.81
C PHE A 551 -0.31 28.35 -36.33
N ASP A 552 0.68 27.62 -36.85
CA ASP A 552 0.74 27.28 -38.28
C ASP A 552 0.31 25.83 -38.52
N TYR A 553 1.09 24.86 -38.02
CA TYR A 553 0.76 23.44 -38.12
C TYR A 553 1.45 22.59 -37.06
N TYR A 554 0.93 21.38 -36.91
CA TYR A 554 1.53 20.30 -36.12
C TYR A 554 2.10 19.23 -37.06
N ASN A 555 3.37 18.87 -36.87
CA ASN A 555 4.02 17.79 -37.60
C ASN A 555 3.97 16.50 -36.78
N SER A 556 3.18 15.53 -37.22
CA SER A 556 3.01 14.24 -36.54
C SER A 556 4.22 13.31 -36.64
N ILE A 557 5.11 13.52 -37.61
CA ILE A 557 6.31 12.68 -37.81
C ILE A 557 7.41 13.10 -36.85
N SER A 558 7.69 14.40 -36.77
CA SER A 558 8.69 14.96 -35.85
C SER A 558 8.11 15.33 -34.48
N ASN A 559 6.81 15.11 -34.27
CA ASN A 559 6.08 15.46 -33.05
C ASN A 559 6.34 16.90 -32.59
N THR A 560 6.25 17.86 -33.52
CA THR A 560 6.58 19.28 -33.28
C THR A 560 5.44 20.22 -33.65
N ILE A 561 5.30 21.33 -32.92
CA ILE A 561 4.42 22.46 -33.25
C ILE A 561 5.24 23.57 -33.89
N PHE A 562 4.71 24.13 -34.98
CA PHE A 562 5.22 25.31 -35.65
C PHE A 562 4.32 26.51 -35.35
N MET A 563 4.93 27.63 -34.93
CA MET A 563 4.24 28.90 -34.73
C MET A 563 4.98 30.05 -35.40
N ASN A 564 4.21 31.03 -35.86
CA ASN A 564 4.67 32.27 -36.45
C ASN A 564 4.57 33.43 -35.45
N ASP A 565 5.40 34.44 -35.66
CA ASP A 565 5.51 35.63 -34.80
C ASP A 565 5.59 35.33 -33.28
N PRO A 566 6.53 34.47 -32.83
CA PRO A 566 6.61 34.08 -31.44
C PRO A 566 7.01 35.22 -30.51
N TRP A 567 6.41 35.23 -29.32
CA TRP A 567 6.73 36.06 -28.16
C TRP A 567 6.98 35.15 -26.98
N THR A 568 7.84 35.57 -26.07
CA THR A 568 8.18 34.82 -24.85
C THR A 568 7.87 35.66 -23.63
N LEU A 569 7.21 35.06 -22.64
CA LEU A 569 6.92 35.70 -21.36
C LEU A 569 8.17 35.68 -20.48
N ARG A 570 8.63 36.86 -20.05
CA ARG A 570 9.77 37.06 -19.15
C ARG A 570 9.42 38.13 -18.12
N ASN A 571 9.47 37.81 -16.82
CA ASN A 571 9.19 38.71 -15.70
C ASN A 571 7.88 39.51 -15.90
N GLY A 572 6.77 38.82 -16.18
CA GLY A 572 5.47 39.45 -16.47
C GLY A 572 5.40 40.30 -17.76
N GLN A 573 6.38 40.24 -18.65
CA GLN A 573 6.39 40.98 -19.93
C GLN A 573 6.57 40.06 -21.13
N TRP A 574 5.81 40.30 -22.20
CA TRP A 574 5.99 39.61 -23.47
C TRP A 574 7.09 40.27 -24.30
N VAL A 575 8.15 39.52 -24.58
CA VAL A 575 9.27 39.94 -25.42
C VAL A 575 9.16 39.24 -26.76
N LYS A 576 9.14 40.00 -27.86
CA LYS A 576 9.09 39.43 -29.21
C LYS A 576 10.40 38.71 -29.52
N GLU A 577 10.32 37.50 -30.05
CA GLU A 577 11.49 36.74 -30.49
C GLU A 577 12.04 37.30 -31.81
N THR A 578 13.37 37.23 -31.97
CA THR A 578 14.06 37.76 -33.15
C THR A 578 13.78 36.92 -34.41
N ASN A 579 13.50 35.64 -34.23
CA ASN A 579 13.16 34.72 -35.31
C ASN A 579 11.65 34.78 -35.55
N GLY A 580 11.23 34.96 -36.82
CA GLY A 580 9.82 35.08 -37.18
C GLY A 580 9.00 33.80 -37.03
N SER A 581 9.63 32.67 -36.73
CA SER A 581 8.98 31.40 -36.45
C SER A 581 9.71 30.65 -35.33
N LYS A 582 8.96 29.79 -34.62
CA LYS A 582 9.47 28.90 -33.58
C LYS A 582 8.91 27.50 -33.81
N VAL A 583 9.80 26.51 -33.69
CA VAL A 583 9.46 25.08 -33.68
C VAL A 583 9.72 24.57 -32.29
N ILE A 584 8.78 23.82 -31.73
CA ILE A 584 8.94 23.19 -30.41
C ILE A 584 8.49 21.74 -30.46
N GLU A 585 9.30 20.86 -29.90
CA GLU A 585 8.99 19.44 -29.78
C GLU A 585 8.01 19.19 -28.62
N LEU A 586 7.11 18.23 -28.78
CA LEU A 586 6.12 17.89 -27.76
C LEU A 586 6.69 16.89 -26.76
N GLY A 587 6.58 17.22 -25.47
CA GLY A 587 6.98 16.36 -24.38
C GLY A 587 6.01 15.21 -24.11
N ASN A 588 6.49 14.22 -23.36
CA ASN A 588 5.66 13.10 -22.90
C ASN A 588 4.50 13.60 -22.02
N GLY A 589 3.26 13.27 -22.42
CA GLY A 589 2.06 13.72 -21.71
C GLY A 589 1.53 15.09 -22.14
N PHE A 590 2.00 15.64 -23.27
CA PHE A 590 1.51 16.91 -23.82
C PHE A 590 -0.02 16.95 -23.93
N THR A 591 -0.58 18.10 -23.58
CA THR A 591 -2.03 18.36 -23.67
C THR A 591 -2.31 19.65 -24.43
N ALA A 592 -3.38 19.64 -25.22
CA ALA A 592 -3.82 20.80 -25.96
C ALA A 592 -5.29 21.12 -25.68
N TYR A 593 -5.61 22.41 -25.61
CA TYR A 593 -6.95 22.92 -25.31
C TYR A 593 -7.35 23.99 -26.31
N PHE A 594 -8.62 24.04 -26.70
CA PHE A 594 -9.21 25.16 -27.45
C PHE A 594 -10.40 25.67 -26.65
N ASP A 595 -10.37 26.93 -26.23
CA ASP A 595 -11.34 27.57 -25.33
C ASP A 595 -11.67 26.73 -24.09
N GLY A 596 -10.62 26.18 -23.47
CA GLY A 596 -10.73 25.36 -22.26
C GLY A 596 -11.18 23.92 -22.46
N GLN A 597 -11.51 23.51 -23.70
CA GLN A 597 -11.88 22.13 -24.04
C GLN A 597 -10.66 21.36 -24.58
N LYS A 598 -10.39 20.19 -24.01
CA LYS A 598 -9.27 19.34 -24.43
C LYS A 598 -9.44 18.88 -25.88
N ARG A 599 -8.38 18.95 -26.69
CA ARG A 599 -8.34 18.54 -28.10
C ARG A 599 -7.34 17.41 -28.32
N ALA A 600 -7.65 16.51 -29.26
CA ALA A 600 -6.70 15.50 -29.69
C ALA A 600 -5.67 16.11 -30.65
N LEU A 601 -4.45 15.59 -30.68
CA LEU A 601 -3.36 16.10 -31.53
C LEU A 601 -3.73 16.19 -33.01
N LYS A 602 -4.52 15.21 -33.51
CA LYS A 602 -5.01 15.20 -34.89
C LYS A 602 -5.91 16.42 -35.22
N ASP A 603 -6.64 16.93 -34.23
CA ASP A 603 -7.60 18.02 -34.41
C ASP A 603 -6.91 19.39 -34.42
N LEU A 604 -5.64 19.48 -34.02
CA LEU A 604 -4.89 20.75 -34.01
C LEU A 604 -4.73 21.34 -35.40
N THR A 605 -4.76 20.51 -36.44
CA THR A 605 -4.74 20.95 -37.85
C THR A 605 -5.89 21.90 -38.21
N LEU A 606 -6.98 21.86 -37.45
CA LEU A 606 -8.15 22.74 -37.63
C LEU A 606 -7.98 24.11 -36.97
N LEU A 607 -6.95 24.29 -36.14
CA LEU A 607 -6.71 25.51 -35.35
C LEU A 607 -5.66 26.42 -35.99
N LYS A 608 -5.41 26.25 -37.30
CA LYS A 608 -4.51 27.09 -38.06
C LYS A 608 -4.93 28.57 -37.94
N ASP A 609 -3.93 29.44 -37.82
CA ASP A 609 -4.07 30.90 -37.67
C ASP A 609 -4.65 31.37 -36.33
N ASN A 610 -5.01 30.45 -35.42
CA ASN A 610 -5.40 30.82 -34.07
C ASN A 610 -4.19 31.24 -33.22
N THR A 611 -4.44 32.10 -32.23
CA THR A 611 -3.44 32.41 -31.21
C THR A 611 -3.25 31.18 -30.32
N VAL A 612 -1.99 30.84 -30.06
CA VAL A 612 -1.62 29.73 -29.18
C VAL A 612 -0.66 30.21 -28.09
N TYR A 613 -0.94 29.82 -26.86
CA TYR A 613 -0.02 29.92 -25.73
C TYR A 613 0.59 28.54 -25.47
N ILE A 614 1.90 28.44 -25.31
CA ILE A 614 2.59 27.16 -25.03
C ILE A 614 3.49 27.32 -23.82
N ALA A 615 3.39 26.41 -22.85
CA ALA A 615 4.38 26.29 -21.79
C ALA A 615 5.31 25.10 -22.04
N SER A 616 6.61 25.32 -21.87
CA SER A 616 7.66 24.33 -22.03
C SER A 616 8.37 24.00 -20.73
N GLU A 617 8.90 22.79 -20.63
CA GLU A 617 9.78 22.33 -19.56
C GLU A 617 11.09 21.80 -20.19
N LYS A 618 12.17 21.76 -19.42
CA LYS A 618 13.42 21.10 -19.83
C LYS A 618 13.38 19.62 -19.45
N ASP A 619 13.82 18.76 -20.36
CA ASP A 619 14.03 17.36 -20.06
C ASP A 619 15.39 17.09 -19.38
N TYR A 620 15.68 15.83 -19.05
CA TYR A 620 16.95 15.43 -18.42
C TYR A 620 18.18 15.61 -19.34
N GLY A 621 17.98 15.79 -20.66
CA GLY A 621 19.00 16.10 -21.66
C GLY A 621 19.23 17.60 -21.89
N ASN A 622 18.50 18.47 -21.18
CA ASN A 622 18.39 19.93 -21.40
C ASN A 622 17.64 20.36 -22.66
N ASP A 623 16.95 19.45 -23.34
CA ASP A 623 16.09 19.78 -24.48
C ASP A 623 14.78 20.41 -23.99
N GLU A 624 14.30 21.42 -24.72
CA GLU A 624 13.08 22.16 -24.39
C GLU A 624 11.86 21.49 -25.03
N LEU A 625 10.96 20.98 -24.20
CA LEU A 625 9.76 20.25 -24.64
C LEU A 625 8.49 20.98 -24.22
N ALA A 626 7.53 21.11 -25.15
CA ALA A 626 6.20 21.64 -24.86
C ALA A 626 5.39 20.66 -24.01
N VAL A 627 4.73 21.15 -22.95
CA VAL A 627 3.92 20.32 -22.04
C VAL A 627 2.43 20.64 -22.16
N VAL A 628 2.09 21.89 -22.42
CA VAL A 628 0.70 22.31 -22.64
C VAL A 628 0.61 23.38 -23.71
N ALA A 629 -0.44 23.31 -24.54
CA ALA A 629 -0.84 24.36 -25.46
C ALA A 629 -2.29 24.77 -25.25
N SER A 630 -2.56 26.06 -25.18
CA SER A 630 -3.90 26.63 -25.13
C SER A 630 -4.14 27.54 -26.32
N PHE A 631 -5.10 27.15 -27.14
CA PHE A 631 -5.55 27.88 -28.31
C PHE A 631 -6.77 28.72 -27.93
N THR A 632 -6.82 29.94 -28.43
CA THR A 632 -7.97 30.84 -28.25
C THR A 632 -8.66 31.07 -29.58
N ASP A 633 -9.92 31.47 -29.52
CA ASP A 633 -10.61 31.98 -30.70
C ASP A 633 -9.84 33.18 -31.29
N SER A 634 -9.79 33.26 -32.62
CA SER A 634 -9.14 34.36 -33.34
C SER A 634 -9.89 35.70 -33.20
N THR A 635 -11.15 35.65 -32.76
CA THR A 635 -11.99 36.83 -32.51
C THR A 635 -11.85 37.42 -31.11
N ASP A 636 -11.25 36.66 -30.18
CA ASP A 636 -11.01 37.11 -28.82
C ASP A 636 -9.97 38.23 -28.77
N LYS A 637 -10.20 39.21 -27.89
CA LYS A 637 -9.23 40.27 -27.64
C LYS A 637 -8.39 39.97 -26.40
N GLU A 638 -7.09 39.89 -26.58
CA GLU A 638 -6.13 39.82 -25.46
C GLU A 638 -6.16 41.12 -24.63
N VAL A 639 -6.24 40.97 -23.31
CA VAL A 639 -6.20 42.06 -22.33
C VAL A 639 -5.26 41.67 -21.19
N PRO A 640 -4.12 42.38 -21.03
CA PRO A 640 -3.20 42.12 -19.94
C PRO A 640 -3.66 42.81 -18.65
N TYR A 641 -3.48 42.12 -17.53
CA TYR A 641 -3.62 42.67 -16.18
C TYR A 641 -2.35 42.38 -15.39
N ASP A 642 -1.93 43.36 -14.58
CA ASP A 642 -0.83 43.21 -13.64
C ASP A 642 -1.27 43.75 -12.28
N ASP A 643 -1.70 42.83 -11.42
CA ASP A 643 -2.45 43.20 -10.22
C ASP A 643 -2.37 42.14 -9.12
N LYS A 644 -2.80 42.51 -7.92
CA LYS A 644 -2.92 41.61 -6.79
C LYS A 644 -4.28 40.91 -6.80
N VAL A 645 -4.30 39.64 -6.43
CA VAL A 645 -5.54 38.85 -6.28
C VAL A 645 -6.23 39.25 -4.97
N TYR A 646 -7.44 39.80 -5.07
CA TYR A 646 -8.23 40.25 -3.92
C TYR A 646 -9.05 39.12 -3.27
N ILE A 647 -9.69 38.29 -4.09
CA ILE A 647 -10.47 37.14 -3.61
C ILE A 647 -10.49 36.04 -4.66
N THR A 648 -10.50 34.79 -4.21
CA THR A 648 -10.59 33.61 -5.07
C THR A 648 -11.92 32.89 -4.84
N ALA A 649 -12.44 32.28 -5.90
CA ALA A 649 -13.64 31.44 -5.86
C ALA A 649 -13.49 30.28 -6.86
N THR A 650 -14.46 29.37 -6.90
CA THR A 650 -14.41 28.25 -7.84
C THR A 650 -14.35 28.76 -9.29
N ASN A 651 -13.29 28.38 -10.01
CA ASN A 651 -13.02 28.72 -11.42
C ASN A 651 -12.87 30.21 -11.72
N ARG A 652 -12.68 31.06 -10.70
CA ARG A 652 -12.48 32.50 -10.90
C ARG A 652 -11.74 33.16 -9.74
N PHE A 653 -11.13 34.30 -10.02
CA PHE A 653 -10.59 35.20 -9.01
C PHE A 653 -10.84 36.66 -9.40
N VAL A 654 -10.74 37.56 -8.43
CA VAL A 654 -10.96 38.99 -8.62
C VAL A 654 -9.67 39.74 -8.37
N LEU A 655 -9.32 40.65 -9.27
CA LEU A 655 -8.14 41.52 -9.15
C LEU A 655 -8.45 42.79 -8.33
N GLU A 656 -7.50 43.26 -7.54
CA GLU A 656 -7.69 44.31 -6.52
C GLU A 656 -7.97 45.71 -7.09
N LYS A 657 -7.20 46.22 -8.06
CA LYS A 657 -7.28 47.62 -8.51
C LYS A 657 -8.64 47.99 -9.09
N ASN A 658 -9.24 47.09 -9.85
CA ASN A 658 -10.45 47.36 -10.63
C ASN A 658 -11.57 46.34 -10.40
N PHE A 659 -11.43 45.44 -9.42
CA PHE A 659 -12.39 44.37 -9.14
C PHE A 659 -12.77 43.54 -10.38
N VAL A 660 -11.80 43.32 -11.28
CA VAL A 660 -12.03 42.58 -12.52
C VAL A 660 -12.17 41.10 -12.20
N ASN A 661 -13.27 40.49 -12.65
CA ASN A 661 -13.50 39.07 -12.52
C ASN A 661 -12.77 38.32 -13.64
N ILE A 662 -11.77 37.52 -13.28
CA ILE A 662 -11.04 36.64 -14.19
C ILE A 662 -11.52 35.22 -13.98
N THR A 663 -12.01 34.58 -15.05
CA THR A 663 -12.36 33.16 -15.06
C THR A 663 -11.16 32.35 -15.52
N TYR A 664 -10.93 31.18 -14.94
CA TYR A 664 -9.93 30.22 -15.42
C TYR A 664 -10.58 28.87 -15.69
N ASN A 665 -9.99 28.11 -16.60
CA ASN A 665 -10.50 26.81 -17.05
C ASN A 665 -9.32 25.82 -17.25
N PRO A 666 -9.56 24.55 -17.64
CA PRO A 666 -8.49 23.56 -17.84
C PRO A 666 -7.44 23.93 -18.90
N GLY A 667 -7.74 24.86 -19.81
CA GLY A 667 -6.79 25.40 -20.79
C GLY A 667 -5.97 26.58 -20.27
N THR A 668 -6.32 27.18 -19.13
CA THR A 668 -5.53 28.28 -18.56
C THR A 668 -4.15 27.78 -18.12
N ILE A 669 -3.10 28.38 -18.67
CA ILE A 669 -1.71 28.09 -18.29
C ILE A 669 -1.38 28.92 -17.03
N VAL A 670 -1.21 28.25 -15.89
CA VAL A 670 -0.87 28.93 -14.63
C VAL A 670 0.53 28.56 -14.20
N ILE A 671 1.36 29.59 -14.02
CA ILE A 671 2.73 29.47 -13.53
C ILE A 671 2.74 30.05 -12.12
N LYS A 672 3.19 29.28 -11.13
CA LYS A 672 3.38 29.77 -9.76
C LYS A 672 4.73 29.30 -9.25
N ASP A 673 5.55 30.22 -8.77
CA ASP A 673 6.92 29.95 -8.30
C ASP A 673 7.78 29.21 -9.34
N GLY A 674 7.59 29.54 -10.63
CA GLY A 674 8.30 28.91 -11.75
C GLY A 674 7.78 27.52 -12.14
N ARG A 675 6.62 27.09 -11.66
CA ARG A 675 6.05 25.75 -11.93
C ARG A 675 4.70 25.82 -12.60
N LEU A 676 4.39 24.82 -13.42
CA LEU A 676 3.07 24.68 -14.03
C LEU A 676 2.06 24.07 -13.02
N VAL A 677 1.07 24.88 -12.66
CA VAL A 677 0.02 24.58 -11.67
C VAL A 677 -1.38 24.78 -12.26
N GLN A 678 -2.43 24.49 -11.50
CA GLN A 678 -3.82 24.70 -11.94
C GLN A 678 -4.32 26.08 -11.49
N GLY A 679 -5.41 26.57 -12.10
CA GLY A 679 -6.00 27.86 -11.69
C GLY A 679 -6.53 27.90 -10.25
N SER A 680 -6.81 26.74 -9.63
CA SER A 680 -7.14 26.66 -8.21
C SER A 680 -5.96 26.94 -7.27
N SER A 681 -4.73 26.97 -7.78
CA SER A 681 -3.52 27.34 -7.03
C SER A 681 -3.38 28.86 -6.86
N VAL A 682 -4.15 29.66 -7.62
CA VAL A 682 -4.22 31.11 -7.43
C VAL A 682 -4.84 31.39 -6.06
N SER A 683 -4.12 32.13 -5.22
CA SER A 683 -4.47 32.43 -3.84
C SER A 683 -4.78 33.91 -3.65
N THR A 684 -5.52 34.23 -2.59
CA THR A 684 -5.67 35.63 -2.17
C THR A 684 -4.29 36.20 -1.83
N ASP A 685 -4.08 37.46 -2.16
CA ASP A 685 -2.82 38.18 -2.06
C ASP A 685 -1.71 37.80 -3.04
N ASP A 686 -1.92 36.82 -3.92
CA ASP A 686 -0.97 36.53 -5.00
C ASP A 686 -0.85 37.76 -5.93
N TYR A 687 0.38 38.13 -6.27
CA TYR A 687 0.62 39.10 -7.33
C TYR A 687 0.65 38.37 -8.67
N ALA A 688 -0.34 38.65 -9.52
CA ALA A 688 -0.57 37.92 -10.76
C ALA A 688 -0.45 38.86 -11.96
N TYR A 689 0.41 38.46 -12.90
CA TYR A 689 0.30 38.89 -14.28
C TYR A 689 -0.69 37.97 -15.00
N VAL A 690 -1.73 38.52 -15.59
CA VAL A 690 -2.78 37.75 -16.28
C VAL A 690 -2.86 38.23 -17.72
N MET A 691 -2.64 37.33 -18.68
CA MET A 691 -3.06 37.53 -20.06
C MET A 691 -4.44 36.88 -20.23
N ALA A 692 -5.49 37.71 -20.29
CA ALA A 692 -6.85 37.23 -20.46
C ALA A 692 -7.36 37.49 -21.87
N ASN A 693 -8.26 36.61 -22.32
CA ASN A 693 -8.95 36.71 -23.58
C ASN A 693 -10.40 37.13 -23.28
N ARG A 694 -10.82 38.21 -23.93
CA ARG A 694 -12.17 38.74 -23.81
C ARG A 694 -12.94 38.40 -25.07
N ASP A 695 -13.97 37.59 -24.89
CA ASP A 695 -14.99 37.35 -25.91
C ASP A 695 -15.85 38.62 -26.05
N ASN A 696 -15.92 39.14 -27.28
CA ASN A 696 -16.72 40.31 -27.64
C ASN A 696 -18.09 39.93 -28.24
N SER A 697 -18.42 38.64 -28.32
CA SER A 697 -19.63 38.11 -28.97
C SER A 697 -20.80 37.94 -28.00
N GLY A 698 -21.20 38.99 -27.27
CA GLY A 698 -22.43 38.96 -26.47
C GLY A 698 -22.58 40.02 -25.38
N SER A 699 -23.77 40.10 -24.78
CA SER A 699 -24.16 41.09 -23.75
C SER A 699 -23.49 40.88 -22.38
N ASN A 700 -22.82 39.74 -22.16
CA ASN A 700 -22.05 39.43 -20.95
C ASN A 700 -20.62 39.05 -21.37
N SER A 701 -19.71 40.04 -21.44
CA SER A 701 -18.32 39.75 -21.77
C SER A 701 -17.63 38.99 -20.63
N THR A 702 -17.41 37.69 -20.81
CA THR A 702 -16.59 36.89 -19.90
C THR A 702 -15.11 37.12 -20.20
N ILE A 703 -14.31 37.32 -19.16
CA ILE A 703 -12.86 37.48 -19.26
C ILE A 703 -12.24 36.17 -18.79
N VAL A 704 -11.58 35.45 -19.70
CA VAL A 704 -11.01 34.13 -19.44
C VAL A 704 -9.49 34.20 -19.51
N ALA A 705 -8.80 33.74 -18.48
CA ALA A 705 -7.34 33.72 -18.47
C ALA A 705 -6.79 32.71 -19.48
N GLY A 706 -5.92 33.16 -20.39
CA GLY A 706 -5.05 32.31 -21.20
C GLY A 706 -3.77 31.94 -20.44
N VAL A 707 -3.13 32.94 -19.84
CA VAL A 707 -1.92 32.76 -19.00
C VAL A 707 -2.07 33.53 -17.70
N VAL A 708 -1.70 32.90 -16.58
CA VAL A 708 -1.54 33.53 -15.27
C VAL A 708 -0.13 33.24 -14.77
N SER A 709 0.71 34.27 -14.63
CA SER A 709 2.02 34.17 -14.01
C SER A 709 1.97 34.78 -12.61
N ILE A 710 2.16 33.94 -11.61
CA ILE A 710 2.31 34.32 -10.21
C ILE A 710 3.80 34.22 -9.90
N GLU A 711 4.43 35.39 -9.89
CA GLU A 711 5.82 35.54 -9.52
C GLU A 711 5.88 36.13 -8.12
N GLN A 712 6.80 35.60 -7.31
CA GLN A 712 7.12 36.20 -6.02
C GLN A 712 7.76 37.56 -6.29
N ARG A 713 7.01 38.64 -6.07
CA ARG A 713 7.57 39.97 -6.18
C ARG A 713 8.59 40.17 -5.05
N PRO A 714 9.69 40.88 -5.31
CA PRO A 714 10.59 41.32 -4.26
C PRO A 714 9.79 42.02 -3.14
N GLY A 715 9.85 41.49 -1.91
CA GLY A 715 9.18 42.07 -0.74
C GLY A 715 7.97 41.32 -0.15
N THR A 716 7.60 40.12 -0.63
CA THR A 716 6.44 39.37 -0.10
C THR A 716 6.79 37.96 0.41
N GLU A 717 7.80 37.90 1.30
CA GLU A 717 8.29 36.73 2.08
C GLU A 717 9.52 35.98 1.53
N ALA A 718 10.70 36.29 2.12
CA ALA A 718 11.68 35.33 2.66
C ALA A 718 12.99 36.02 3.12
N VAL A 719 13.39 37.14 2.52
CA VAL A 719 14.53 37.95 3.01
C VAL A 719 14.29 39.44 2.79
N GLN A 720 14.70 40.25 3.75
CA GLN A 720 14.58 41.70 3.77
C GLN A 720 15.98 42.31 3.80
N LEU A 721 16.24 43.31 2.95
CA LEU A 721 17.50 44.05 2.99
C LEU A 721 17.41 45.16 4.04
N TYR A 722 18.36 45.13 4.98
CA TYR A 722 18.57 46.14 6.00
C TYR A 722 19.89 46.85 5.74
N ARG A 723 20.00 48.08 6.23
CA ARG A 723 21.28 48.78 6.39
C ARG A 723 21.32 49.47 7.73
N GLY A 724 22.47 49.53 8.36
CA GLY A 724 22.65 50.22 9.62
C GLY A 724 24.08 50.16 10.13
N ARG A 725 24.33 50.81 11.25
CA ARG A 725 25.65 50.86 11.89
C ARG A 725 25.73 49.81 12.98
N ILE A 726 26.78 48.99 12.97
CA ILE A 726 26.98 47.94 13.99
C ILE A 726 27.27 48.59 15.35
N SER A 727 26.50 48.23 16.37
CA SER A 727 26.73 48.63 17.78
C SER A 727 27.60 47.63 18.54
N SER A 728 27.35 46.34 18.33
CA SER A 728 27.98 45.25 19.07
C SER A 728 27.87 43.93 18.32
N ILE A 729 28.81 43.01 18.58
CA ILE A 729 28.86 41.66 18.01
C ILE A 729 29.10 40.67 19.15
N ASP A 730 28.20 39.69 19.31
CA ASP A 730 28.46 38.49 20.10
C ASP A 730 28.93 37.41 19.13
N GLU A 731 30.22 37.12 19.15
CA GLU A 731 30.88 36.22 18.19
C GLU A 731 30.10 34.91 18.02
N TYR A 732 29.93 34.49 16.76
CA TYR A 732 29.16 33.32 16.35
C TYR A 732 27.66 33.31 16.71
N LYS A 733 27.14 34.34 17.38
CA LYS A 733 25.76 34.35 17.87
C LYS A 733 24.93 35.48 17.30
N THR A 734 25.36 36.73 17.44
CA THR A 734 24.53 37.87 17.04
C THR A 734 25.33 39.09 16.61
N VAL A 735 24.72 39.92 15.77
CA VAL A 735 25.16 41.29 15.47
C VAL A 735 24.01 42.25 15.76
N THR A 736 24.30 43.37 16.40
CA THR A 736 23.29 44.41 16.67
C THR A 736 23.61 45.67 15.89
N LEU A 737 22.59 46.25 15.25
CA LEU A 737 22.65 47.57 14.63
C LEU A 737 22.13 48.62 15.62
N GLU A 738 22.81 49.78 15.76
CA GLU A 738 22.38 50.90 16.63
C GLU A 738 21.01 51.45 16.21
N SER A 739 20.84 51.61 14.89
CA SER A 739 19.60 51.96 14.20
C SER A 739 19.68 51.36 12.80
N TYR A 740 18.53 51.15 12.17
CA TYR A 740 18.48 50.49 10.87
C TYR A 740 17.51 51.18 9.91
N SER A 741 17.72 50.94 8.62
CA SER A 741 16.72 51.19 7.59
C SER A 741 16.43 49.90 6.85
N ARG A 742 15.17 49.62 6.58
CA ARG A 742 14.74 48.52 5.70
C ARG A 742 14.46 49.05 4.30
N LEU A 743 14.90 48.32 3.27
CA LEU A 743 14.58 48.67 1.88
C LEU A 743 13.13 48.27 1.57
N ASN A 744 12.28 49.22 1.20
CA ASN A 744 10.91 48.99 0.77
C ASN A 744 10.69 49.64 -0.61
N GLY A 745 10.61 48.83 -1.66
CA GLY A 745 10.66 49.31 -3.04
C GLY A 745 11.99 50.02 -3.32
N THR A 746 11.94 51.30 -3.70
CA THR A 746 13.12 52.16 -3.90
C THR A 746 13.51 52.98 -2.68
N ASN A 747 12.71 52.93 -1.60
CA ASN A 747 12.84 53.79 -0.43
C ASN A 747 13.42 53.04 0.76
N TRP A 748 14.21 53.75 1.57
CA TRP A 748 14.71 53.24 2.85
C TRP A 748 13.82 53.74 3.98
N VAL A 749 13.13 52.81 4.65
CA VAL A 749 12.29 53.12 5.81
C VAL A 749 13.15 53.01 7.07
N TYR A 750 13.40 54.15 7.70
CA TYR A 750 14.26 54.26 8.88
C TYR A 750 13.53 53.91 10.18
N ALA A 751 14.25 53.25 11.08
CA ALA A 751 13.84 53.00 12.46
C ALA A 751 15.01 53.33 13.41
N ASN A 752 14.76 54.18 14.40
CA ASN A 752 15.74 54.58 15.42
C ASN A 752 15.77 53.61 16.62
N THR A 753 15.54 52.33 16.37
CA THR A 753 15.57 51.29 17.39
C THR A 753 16.66 50.30 17.04
N PRO A 754 17.44 49.81 18.03
CA PRO A 754 18.40 48.76 17.77
C PRO A 754 17.72 47.52 17.20
N MET A 755 18.41 46.82 16.30
CA MET A 755 17.95 45.55 15.74
C MET A 755 19.06 44.54 15.83
N THR A 756 18.75 43.41 16.45
CA THR A 756 19.68 42.29 16.62
C THR A 756 19.37 41.22 15.61
N PHE A 757 20.40 40.77 14.90
CA PHE A 757 20.34 39.64 13.99
C PHE A 757 21.13 38.46 14.56
N ASN A 758 20.58 37.26 14.44
CA ASN A 758 21.28 36.03 14.77
C ASN A 758 22.26 35.67 13.65
N LEU A 759 23.43 35.16 14.05
CA LEU A 759 24.43 34.57 13.19
C LEU A 759 24.26 33.04 13.26
N SER A 760 24.37 32.38 12.12
CA SER A 760 24.43 30.93 12.00
C SER A 760 25.73 30.54 11.32
N SER A 761 26.11 29.26 11.33
CA SER A 761 27.28 28.78 10.58
C SER A 761 27.25 29.09 9.08
N ASN A 762 26.06 29.38 8.52
CA ASN A 762 25.86 29.69 7.11
C ASN A 762 25.82 31.20 6.82
N THR A 763 25.84 32.05 7.85
CA THR A 763 25.88 33.50 7.67
C THR A 763 27.19 33.89 7.00
N ARG A 764 27.09 34.45 5.80
CA ARG A 764 28.25 34.90 5.02
C ARG A 764 28.58 36.34 5.39
N ILE A 765 29.86 36.64 5.58
CA ILE A 765 30.34 37.99 5.89
C ILE A 765 31.32 38.38 4.79
N THR A 766 31.09 39.52 4.14
CA THR A 766 31.93 40.00 3.04
C THR A 766 32.44 41.40 3.33
N ASP A 767 33.76 41.55 3.26
CA ASP A 767 34.47 42.83 3.33
C ASP A 767 35.17 43.16 2.00
N THR A 768 35.85 44.30 1.91
CA THR A 768 36.54 44.74 0.68
C THR A 768 37.53 43.71 0.14
N ASP A 769 38.16 42.93 1.02
CA ASP A 769 39.18 41.94 0.68
C ASP A 769 38.61 40.54 0.40
N GLY A 770 37.30 40.33 0.59
CA GLY A 770 36.64 39.05 0.34
C GLY A 770 35.78 38.54 1.47
N ILE A 771 35.69 37.21 1.59
CA ILE A 771 34.91 36.55 2.65
C ILE A 771 35.68 36.65 3.95
N VAL A 772 34.99 37.07 5.01
CA VAL A 772 35.52 37.17 6.38
C VAL A 772 35.07 35.95 7.16
N GLY A 773 36.00 35.30 7.87
CA GLY A 773 35.67 34.21 8.79
C GLY A 773 34.87 34.71 9.99
N GLN A 774 33.94 33.92 10.51
CA GLN A 774 33.11 34.38 11.65
C GLN A 774 33.91 34.67 12.92
N GLY A 775 35.08 34.03 13.11
CA GLY A 775 35.99 34.35 14.22
C GLY A 775 36.72 35.68 14.06
N ASP A 776 36.81 36.21 12.83
CA ASP A 776 37.41 37.52 12.55
C ASP A 776 36.35 38.64 12.53
N PHE A 777 35.07 38.28 12.64
CA PHE A 777 33.95 39.21 12.73
C PHE A 777 33.68 39.57 14.18
N THR A 778 34.47 40.50 14.71
CA THR A 778 34.45 40.87 16.12
C THR A 778 34.25 42.39 16.31
N ASP A 779 33.76 42.76 17.49
CA ASP A 779 33.70 44.16 17.94
C ASP A 779 34.87 44.55 18.85
N GLU A 780 35.90 43.71 18.94
CA GLU A 780 37.12 43.99 19.69
C GLU A 780 37.80 45.25 19.16
N LYS A 781 38.38 46.05 20.07
CA LYS A 781 39.02 47.35 19.74
C LYS A 781 40.43 47.17 19.17
N THR A 782 40.56 46.34 18.14
CA THR A 782 41.81 46.07 17.42
C THR A 782 41.74 46.60 15.99
N GLN A 783 42.87 46.58 15.28
CA GLN A 783 42.92 46.95 13.86
C GLN A 783 42.10 45.93 13.05
N GLY A 784 40.98 46.37 12.46
CA GLY A 784 40.07 45.49 11.72
C GLY A 784 38.65 45.41 12.30
N THR A 785 38.38 46.02 13.46
CA THR A 785 37.04 45.98 14.11
C THR A 785 35.88 46.27 13.17
N PHE A 786 34.80 45.50 13.32
CA PHE A 786 33.53 45.74 12.62
C PHE A 786 32.59 46.67 13.41
N SER A 787 32.90 46.91 14.69
CA SER A 787 32.16 47.85 15.53
C SER A 787 32.12 49.25 14.88
N GLY A 788 30.93 49.84 14.82
CA GLY A 788 30.72 51.16 14.25
C GLY A 788 30.79 51.23 12.72
N ARG A 789 30.97 50.11 12.00
CA ARG A 789 30.88 50.11 10.52
C ARG A 789 29.43 50.11 10.07
N THR A 790 29.16 50.78 8.94
CA THR A 790 27.88 50.69 8.25
C THR A 790 27.87 49.45 7.36
N VAL A 791 26.87 48.61 7.51
CA VAL A 791 26.73 47.35 6.75
C VAL A 791 25.35 47.24 6.13
N TYR A 792 25.25 46.41 5.10
CA TYR A 792 24.01 45.84 4.63
C TYR A 792 23.83 44.44 5.21
N ILE A 793 22.64 44.13 5.69
CA ILE A 793 22.27 42.80 6.16
C ILE A 793 21.10 42.30 5.33
N LEU A 794 21.29 41.18 4.66
CA LEU A 794 20.19 40.41 4.10
C LEU A 794 19.65 39.50 5.20
N GLY A 795 18.48 39.82 5.74
CA GLY A 795 17.89 39.11 6.89
C GLY A 795 16.66 38.30 6.50
N ASP A 796 16.62 37.03 6.90
CA ASP A 796 15.38 36.23 6.97
C ASP A 796 14.78 36.41 8.36
N GLY A 797 13.84 37.34 8.51
CA GLY A 797 13.39 37.80 9.83
C GLY A 797 14.54 38.42 10.62
N THR A 798 14.91 37.79 11.73
CA THR A 798 16.06 38.17 12.57
C THR A 798 17.32 37.37 12.25
N ASP A 799 17.31 36.43 11.31
CA ASP A 799 18.48 35.61 10.99
C ASP A 799 19.27 36.26 9.84
N ALA A 800 20.55 36.56 10.06
CA ALA A 800 21.40 37.15 9.02
C ALA A 800 21.82 36.07 8.01
N VAL A 801 21.43 36.25 6.75
CA VAL A 801 21.88 35.43 5.62
C VAL A 801 23.25 35.90 5.14
N GLU A 802 23.39 37.21 4.91
CA GLU A 802 24.65 37.83 4.53
C GLU A 802 24.82 39.22 5.13
N ILE A 803 26.04 39.51 5.57
CA ILE A 803 26.47 40.82 6.04
C ILE A 803 27.55 41.32 5.09
N SER A 804 27.31 42.47 4.46
CA SER A 804 28.25 43.09 3.52
C SER A 804 28.64 44.49 4.01
N THR A 805 29.94 44.80 3.95
CA THR A 805 30.47 46.15 4.19
C THR A 805 30.46 47.04 2.95
N ALA A 806 29.70 46.65 1.90
CA ALA A 806 29.60 47.45 0.68
C ALA A 806 29.32 48.93 1.02
N PRO A 807 29.88 49.88 0.26
CA PRO A 807 29.71 51.28 0.59
C PRO A 807 28.24 51.73 0.57
N PHE A 808 27.99 52.83 1.25
CA PHE A 808 26.65 53.38 1.38
C PHE A 808 26.14 53.95 0.04
N GLY A 809 24.99 53.46 -0.42
CA GLY A 809 24.33 53.84 -1.67
C GLY A 809 22.93 54.40 -1.46
N ASN A 810 22.62 55.49 -2.17
CA ASN A 810 21.33 56.19 -2.09
C ASN A 810 20.67 56.40 -3.45
N PHE A 811 21.39 56.19 -4.55
CA PHE A 811 20.84 56.35 -5.89
C PHE A 811 20.43 54.99 -6.44
N ASN A 812 19.17 54.90 -6.86
CA ASN A 812 18.64 53.73 -7.56
C ASN A 812 18.73 53.98 -9.06
N ILE A 813 19.41 53.10 -9.78
CA ILE A 813 19.53 53.13 -11.24
C ILE A 813 18.94 51.84 -11.80
N GLN A 814 17.88 51.95 -12.59
CA GLN A 814 17.31 50.82 -13.33
C GLN A 814 17.86 50.77 -14.74
N GLY A 815 18.07 49.57 -15.27
CA GLY A 815 18.48 49.34 -16.66
C GLY A 815 18.41 47.87 -17.02
N ILE A 816 18.61 47.57 -18.31
CA ILE A 816 18.61 46.21 -18.85
C ILE A 816 20.06 45.78 -19.06
N VAL A 817 20.43 44.61 -18.54
CA VAL A 817 21.77 44.04 -18.73
C VAL A 817 22.02 43.79 -20.22
N SER A 818 23.02 44.47 -20.76
CA SER A 818 23.48 44.27 -22.14
C SER A 818 24.62 43.26 -22.21
N ASN A 819 25.56 43.33 -21.26
CA ASN A 819 26.67 42.38 -21.14
C ASN A 819 27.30 42.43 -19.74
N THR A 820 27.97 41.35 -19.35
CA THR A 820 28.86 41.27 -18.18
C THR A 820 30.31 41.12 -18.67
N VAL A 821 31.28 41.77 -18.03
CA VAL A 821 32.68 41.77 -18.49
C VAL A 821 33.62 41.30 -17.38
N GLY A 822 34.69 40.59 -17.76
CA GLY A 822 35.74 40.12 -16.85
C GLY A 822 35.52 38.70 -16.30
N GLY A 823 34.45 38.02 -16.71
CA GLY A 823 34.20 36.62 -16.36
C GLY A 823 34.80 35.64 -17.37
N THR A 824 35.26 34.49 -16.90
CA THR A 824 35.75 33.39 -17.75
C THR A 824 35.07 32.08 -17.36
N VAL A 825 34.75 31.26 -18.37
CA VAL A 825 34.04 29.99 -18.21
C VAL A 825 34.85 28.91 -18.93
N ALA A 826 34.99 27.73 -18.33
CA ALA A 826 35.66 26.57 -18.94
C ALA A 826 34.81 25.94 -20.06
N GLU A 827 35.39 25.02 -20.82
CA GLU A 827 34.71 24.32 -21.92
C GLU A 827 33.47 23.52 -21.46
N ASP A 828 33.42 23.11 -20.19
CA ASP A 828 32.30 22.39 -19.57
C ASP A 828 31.21 23.30 -18.97
N GLY A 829 31.38 24.62 -19.09
CA GLY A 829 30.43 25.60 -18.54
C GLY A 829 30.69 26.03 -17.09
N THR A 830 31.77 25.56 -16.45
CA THR A 830 32.13 25.98 -15.09
C THR A 830 32.74 27.39 -15.06
N VAL A 831 32.31 28.22 -14.11
CA VAL A 831 32.82 29.61 -13.97
C VAL A 831 34.22 29.56 -13.33
N ILE A 832 35.24 29.96 -14.09
CA ILE A 832 36.63 30.07 -13.61
C ILE A 832 36.83 31.42 -12.90
N GLN A 833 36.23 32.48 -13.44
CA GLN A 833 36.30 33.83 -12.88
C GLN A 833 34.94 34.51 -12.99
N GLU A 834 34.49 35.12 -11.89
CA GLU A 834 33.26 35.90 -11.86
C GLU A 834 33.42 37.21 -12.66
N PRO A 835 32.38 37.65 -13.37
CA PRO A 835 32.34 38.99 -13.96
C PRO A 835 32.62 40.10 -12.96
N GLN A 836 33.43 41.07 -13.39
CA GLN A 836 33.87 42.21 -12.57
C GLN A 836 33.12 43.51 -12.91
N SER A 837 32.34 43.53 -14.00
CA SER A 837 31.50 44.69 -14.35
C SER A 837 30.26 44.29 -15.15
N ILE A 838 29.25 45.16 -15.09
CA ILE A 838 27.94 45.04 -15.75
C ILE A 838 27.66 46.27 -16.60
N ILE A 839 27.33 46.04 -17.87
CA ILE A 839 26.94 47.07 -18.83
C ILE A 839 25.42 47.06 -18.97
N LEU A 840 24.80 48.21 -18.72
CA LEU A 840 23.35 48.41 -18.76
C LEU A 840 22.94 49.33 -19.91
N LYS A 841 21.83 48.99 -20.55
CA LYS A 841 21.13 49.80 -21.55
C LYS A 841 19.79 50.29 -21.02
N ASN A 842 19.26 51.33 -21.67
CA ASN A 842 17.97 51.94 -21.32
C ASN A 842 17.92 52.38 -19.84
N CYS A 843 19.01 53.00 -19.38
CA CYS A 843 19.17 53.33 -17.98
C CYS A 843 18.26 54.49 -17.57
N ARG A 844 17.76 54.43 -16.34
CA ARG A 844 17.03 55.52 -15.68
C ARG A 844 17.40 55.55 -14.21
N TYR A 845 17.58 56.73 -13.63
CA TYR A 845 17.79 56.88 -12.19
C TYR A 845 16.55 57.44 -11.51
N TYR A 846 16.30 57.03 -10.27
CA TYR A 846 15.17 57.54 -9.51
C TYR A 846 15.54 58.87 -8.86
N ASN A 847 14.86 59.95 -9.24
CA ASN A 847 14.97 61.23 -8.56
C ASN A 847 14.03 61.23 -7.36
N THR A 848 14.59 61.10 -6.16
CA THR A 848 13.83 61.02 -4.90
C THR A 848 13.06 62.30 -4.59
N SER A 849 13.59 63.48 -4.88
CA SER A 849 12.90 64.75 -4.63
C SER A 849 11.68 64.92 -5.54
N ALA A 850 11.81 64.53 -6.82
CA ALA A 850 10.75 64.67 -7.82
C ALA A 850 9.85 63.42 -7.93
N HIS A 851 10.15 62.35 -7.20
CA HIS A 851 9.43 61.07 -7.20
C HIS A 851 9.26 60.43 -8.59
N LEU A 852 10.21 60.68 -9.50
CA LEU A 852 10.12 60.25 -10.91
C LEU A 852 11.43 59.64 -11.42
N TRP A 853 11.31 58.72 -12.36
CA TRP A 853 12.45 58.13 -13.05
C TRP A 853 12.92 59.05 -14.18
N VAL A 854 14.21 59.37 -14.17
CA VAL A 854 14.84 60.23 -15.18
C VAL A 854 15.77 59.38 -16.04
N SER A 855 15.57 59.43 -17.36
CA SER A 855 16.39 58.71 -18.33
C SER A 855 17.86 59.11 -18.26
N LYS A 856 18.73 58.15 -18.57
CA LYS A 856 20.18 58.28 -18.56
C LYS A 856 20.78 57.49 -19.71
N GLY A 857 21.99 57.87 -20.14
CA GLY A 857 22.78 57.07 -21.06
C GLY A 857 23.15 55.70 -20.50
N ASP A 858 23.57 54.81 -21.40
CA ASP A 858 24.10 53.49 -21.07
C ASP A 858 25.18 53.58 -19.99
N SER A 859 25.15 52.64 -19.06
CA SER A 859 25.97 52.68 -17.84
C SER A 859 26.84 51.44 -17.73
N ASN A 860 28.05 51.58 -17.19
CA ASN A 860 28.97 50.48 -16.93
C ASN A 860 29.41 50.53 -15.47
N PHE A 861 29.00 49.54 -14.68
CA PHE A 861 29.30 49.51 -13.25
C PHE A 861 30.22 48.36 -12.88
N ASN A 862 31.22 48.65 -12.06
CA ASN A 862 32.06 47.62 -11.44
C ASN A 862 31.25 46.86 -10.40
N ILE A 863 31.49 45.56 -10.29
CA ILE A 863 30.97 44.70 -9.24
C ILE A 863 32.11 44.49 -8.24
N LEU A 864 31.91 44.94 -7.01
CA LEU A 864 32.87 44.77 -5.93
C LEU A 864 32.78 43.36 -5.34
N THR A 865 33.85 42.91 -4.69
CA THR A 865 33.87 41.62 -3.99
C THR A 865 32.79 41.51 -2.90
N ASN A 866 32.45 42.64 -2.27
CA ASN A 866 31.39 42.74 -1.27
C ASN A 866 30.04 43.25 -1.84
N SER A 867 29.88 43.38 -3.16
CA SER A 867 28.58 43.74 -3.74
C SER A 867 27.53 42.65 -3.48
N LEU A 868 26.32 43.06 -3.08
CA LEU A 868 25.20 42.14 -2.92
C LEU A 868 24.38 42.08 -4.21
N ILE A 869 24.25 40.89 -4.80
CA ILE A 869 23.46 40.66 -6.00
C ILE A 869 22.29 39.75 -5.65
N LEU A 870 21.07 40.23 -5.91
CA LEU A 870 19.83 39.58 -5.50
C LEU A 870 18.96 39.30 -6.73
N LYS A 871 18.44 38.08 -6.84
CA LYS A 871 17.42 37.69 -7.83
C LYS A 871 16.41 36.78 -7.14
N ASN A 872 15.12 37.08 -7.27
CA ASN A 872 14.03 36.34 -6.61
C ASN A 872 14.25 36.17 -5.09
N ASN A 873 14.63 37.25 -4.41
CA ASN A 873 14.92 37.24 -2.96
C ASN A 873 16.01 36.21 -2.55
N LYS A 874 16.93 35.86 -3.44
CA LYS A 874 18.11 35.05 -3.12
C LYS A 874 19.36 35.72 -3.62
N LYS A 875 20.46 35.51 -2.89
CA LYS A 875 21.79 35.89 -3.37
C LYS A 875 22.12 35.10 -4.63
N ILE A 876 22.63 35.78 -5.65
CA ILE A 876 23.22 35.17 -6.84
C ILE A 876 24.66 35.66 -7.02
N ASN A 877 25.43 34.98 -7.86
CA ASN A 877 26.77 35.41 -8.23
C ASN A 877 26.72 36.37 -9.45
N PRO A 878 27.79 37.14 -9.70
CA PRO A 878 27.87 38.00 -10.88
C PRO A 878 27.65 37.26 -12.21
N SER A 879 28.13 36.03 -12.33
CA SER A 879 27.96 35.15 -13.49
C SER A 879 26.52 34.73 -13.76
N ASP A 880 25.63 34.82 -12.77
CA ASP A 880 24.21 34.50 -12.91
C ASP A 880 23.39 35.63 -13.58
N LEU A 881 23.98 36.82 -13.72
CA LEU A 881 23.35 37.96 -14.41
C LEU A 881 23.36 37.71 -15.92
N LYS A 882 22.17 37.69 -16.53
CA LYS A 882 22.01 37.37 -17.94
C LYS A 882 21.72 38.63 -18.75
N LYS A 883 22.19 38.63 -20.00
CA LYS A 883 21.77 39.64 -20.98
C LYS A 883 20.24 39.63 -21.09
N GLY A 884 19.63 40.80 -20.93
CA GLY A 884 18.18 40.99 -20.90
C GLY A 884 17.59 41.09 -19.50
N ASP A 885 18.32 40.76 -18.42
CA ASP A 885 17.83 40.95 -17.05
C ASP A 885 17.55 42.44 -16.80
N SER A 886 16.35 42.76 -16.31
CA SER A 886 16.03 44.08 -15.78
C SER A 886 16.58 44.17 -14.37
N ILE A 887 17.45 45.14 -14.10
CA ILE A 887 18.08 45.27 -12.80
C ILE A 887 17.96 46.69 -12.25
N ARG A 888 17.98 46.79 -10.93
CA ARG A 888 18.15 48.01 -10.15
C ARG A 888 19.47 47.96 -9.39
N VAL A 889 20.31 48.95 -9.64
CA VAL A 889 21.61 49.13 -8.97
C VAL A 889 21.48 50.25 -7.93
N LEU A 890 21.92 49.98 -6.69
CA LEU A 890 22.13 50.99 -5.66
C LEU A 890 23.61 51.37 -5.60
N LYS A 891 23.89 52.67 -5.68
CA LYS A 891 25.25 53.22 -5.60
C LYS A 891 25.28 54.62 -4.99
N LYS A 892 26.48 55.21 -4.86
CA LYS A 892 26.72 56.50 -4.16
C LYS A 892 26.14 57.73 -4.86
N ASP A 893 26.06 57.71 -6.19
CA ASP A 893 25.69 58.84 -7.03
C ASP A 893 24.93 58.37 -8.27
N ASN A 894 24.43 59.30 -9.07
CA ASN A 894 23.73 58.96 -10.30
C ASN A 894 24.66 58.79 -11.51
N ALA A 895 26.00 58.76 -11.41
CA ALA A 895 26.90 58.72 -12.58
C ALA A 895 26.75 57.43 -13.40
N VAL A 896 27.06 57.49 -14.72
CA VAL A 896 27.00 56.33 -15.65
C VAL A 896 28.08 55.28 -15.42
N ILE A 897 29.11 55.61 -14.64
CA ILE A 897 30.21 54.72 -14.26
C ILE A 897 30.35 54.65 -12.74
N GLY A 898 31.16 53.71 -12.25
CA GLY A 898 31.49 53.55 -10.83
C GLY A 898 31.05 52.18 -10.31
N ASP A 899 30.94 52.05 -9.00
CA ASP A 899 30.74 50.74 -8.38
C ASP A 899 29.27 50.49 -8.03
N ALA A 900 28.79 49.29 -8.31
CA ALA A 900 27.47 48.81 -7.94
C ALA A 900 27.53 48.18 -6.55
N TYR A 901 26.90 48.78 -5.55
CA TYR A 901 26.96 48.25 -4.17
C TYR A 901 25.93 47.14 -3.97
N ILE A 902 24.69 47.39 -4.39
CA ILE A 902 23.62 46.40 -4.40
C ILE A 902 23.07 46.32 -5.82
N VAL A 903 22.88 45.10 -6.30
CA VAL A 903 22.24 44.80 -7.58
C VAL A 903 21.02 43.95 -7.30
N ILE A 904 19.85 44.41 -7.74
CA ILE A 904 18.58 43.72 -7.54
C ILE A 904 18.02 43.44 -8.93
N VAL A 905 17.86 42.17 -9.28
CA VAL A 905 17.15 41.77 -10.50
C VAL A 905 15.65 41.88 -10.22
N GLU A 906 14.96 42.63 -11.07
CA GLU A 906 13.55 43.03 -10.92
C GLU A 906 12.60 42.23 -11.82
#